data_AF-A0A1T4S8L8-F1
#
_entry.id   AF-A0A1T4S8L8-F1
#
_cell.length_a   1.000
_cell.length_b   1.000
_cell.length_c   1.000
_cell.angle_alpha   90.00
_cell.angle_beta   90.00
_cell.angle_gamma   90.00
#
_symmetry.space_group_name_H-M   'P 1'
#
loop_
_entity.id
_entity.type
_entity.pdbx_description
1 polymer ?
#
loop_
_entity_poly.entity_id
_entity_poly.type
_entity_poly.pdbx_seq_one_letter_code
_entity_poly.pdbx_strand_id
1 'polypeptide(L)'
;MLEAIEWSKISRGSTDAWLYFYEDFLEVYDNALRKRTGSYYTPPEVVGAMVRLVDDALRSPALFDQAKGFASADVTVADPAVGTGTFLLGVFRQIAQTVEQDEGPGAIAAAVTAATRRLIGFELQFGPFAVAQLRLLAEMHTLIPGGAAPDLRLYVTDTLGNPYLEEERLPQLYQPIARSRRDANKIKRSEPITVVIGNPPYKEKAKGRGGWVEQGTAGREAPLDRWVPPPQWKVGAHAKHLKNLYVYFWRWATWKVFGTGLHDSTGLEETDRAGIVCFITVAGFLNGPGFQKMRDDLRRSCNEVWVIDCSPEGHQPEVATRIFQGVQHPVCIVLASRTPKKDSNVPARVRFHSLPSGRREDKFAALARLSLEDQAWTDCPSGWREPFLPKAGADWASCVALDDLFVYNGSGVMPGRTWVIAPDAQSLQERWSTLQHEKEAATKEELFYPHQGGDKTVNKRAKKGLAGHELRPQSVAQDRGPCIAPTGYAFRSFDRQWIIPDNRLINRPNPTLWDWHSRQQVYVTAPEDRSPSGGPALTVTALIPDLHHYAGRGGRVFPLWRDSSATLSNVKPALLSHLSKAYGCGVSAEDVIAYVAGIVAHPGFTTHFKEDLLQPGLRVPVTADAKLFEQACQLGREVVWLHTFGERYANPAKNRPSRPPRMTASEAPRIPKEGAIPGAPEPLPDTMDYDPSLRRLRVGKGYIDNVSPAMWAYAVSGKEVIHQWFGYRKLDRSRPVIGDRRPPSALDDIQLEHWPAEYTSELLNLLHVLGRLVALEPKQQRVLEDIVQGPLLGAEDLKREGALNAPPKLTDEPTDGPAQAKLL
;
A
#
# COMPACT_ATOMS: atom_id res chain seq x y z
N MET A 1 -47.89 11.29 3.32
CA MET A 1 -47.34 10.04 3.90
C MET A 1 -46.44 10.31 5.12
N LEU A 2 -45.84 11.49 5.29
CA LEU A 2 -44.93 11.83 6.40
C LEU A 2 -45.62 12.40 7.66
N GLU A 3 -46.88 12.85 7.58
CA GLU A 3 -47.66 13.32 8.73
C GLU A 3 -48.11 12.18 9.67
N ALA A 4 -47.96 10.92 9.27
CA ALA A 4 -48.35 9.74 10.05
C ALA A 4 -47.22 9.18 10.92
N ILE A 5 -46.05 9.84 10.96
CA ILE A 5 -44.85 9.34 11.65
C ILE A 5 -44.69 10.05 13.00
N GLU A 6 -44.89 9.32 14.10
CA GLU A 6 -44.65 9.81 15.46
C GLU A 6 -43.14 9.75 15.81
N TRP A 7 -42.42 10.82 15.49
CA TRP A 7 -40.95 10.92 15.68
C TRP A 7 -40.48 10.71 17.14
N SER A 8 -41.30 11.08 18.12
CA SER A 8 -41.00 10.89 19.54
C SER A 8 -41.06 9.41 19.98
N LYS A 9 -41.97 8.61 19.41
CA LYS A 9 -42.03 7.15 19.65
C LYS A 9 -40.88 6.40 18.98
N ILE A 10 -40.39 6.89 17.84
CA ILE A 10 -39.31 6.26 17.08
C ILE A 10 -37.94 6.58 17.69
N SER A 11 -37.73 7.81 18.16
CA SER A 11 -36.45 8.23 18.75
C SER A 11 -36.24 7.79 20.20
N ARG A 12 -37.29 7.45 20.97
CA ARG A 12 -37.19 7.02 22.39
C ARG A 12 -36.22 7.87 23.25
N GLY A 13 -36.12 9.18 22.98
CA GLY A 13 -35.22 10.08 23.71
C GLY A 13 -33.72 9.93 23.40
N SER A 14 -33.34 9.10 22.41
CA SER A 14 -31.98 9.03 21.86
C SER A 14 -32.03 9.10 20.34
N THR A 15 -31.49 10.18 19.77
CA THR A 15 -31.35 10.37 18.31
C THR A 15 -30.57 9.24 17.63
N ASP A 16 -29.81 8.44 18.40
CA ASP A 16 -28.96 7.35 17.92
C ASP A 16 -29.62 5.95 17.95
N ALA A 17 -30.81 5.79 18.55
CA ALA A 17 -31.44 4.47 18.69
C ALA A 17 -31.88 3.84 17.34
N TRP A 18 -32.29 4.67 16.38
CA TRP A 18 -32.59 4.24 15.01
C TRP A 18 -31.30 4.09 14.16
N LEU A 19 -30.22 4.81 14.52
CA LEU A 19 -28.91 4.67 13.89
C LEU A 19 -28.38 3.24 14.04
N TYR A 20 -28.39 2.67 15.24
CA TYR A 20 -27.94 1.29 15.44
C TYR A 20 -28.77 0.28 14.65
N PHE A 21 -30.08 0.45 14.57
CA PHE A 21 -30.94 -0.47 13.83
C PHE A 21 -30.71 -0.43 12.31
N TYR A 22 -30.47 0.76 11.73
CA TYR A 22 -30.23 0.91 10.30
C TYR A 22 -28.75 0.71 9.91
N GLU A 23 -27.81 0.99 10.80
CA GLU A 23 -26.38 0.69 10.64
C GLU A 23 -26.12 -0.83 10.74
N ASP A 24 -26.71 -1.52 11.72
CA ASP A 24 -26.71 -2.99 11.78
C ASP A 24 -27.43 -3.57 10.55
N PHE A 25 -28.56 -2.99 10.16
CA PHE A 25 -29.26 -3.42 8.94
C PHE A 25 -28.40 -3.22 7.70
N LEU A 26 -27.75 -2.08 7.45
CA LEU A 26 -26.91 -1.87 6.26
C LEU A 26 -25.58 -2.64 6.30
N GLU A 27 -25.03 -2.87 7.49
CA GLU A 27 -23.88 -3.75 7.69
C GLU A 27 -24.22 -5.20 7.32
N VAL A 28 -25.46 -5.61 7.57
CA VAL A 28 -26.00 -6.93 7.21
C VAL A 28 -26.58 -6.98 5.78
N TYR A 29 -27.19 -5.90 5.28
CA TYR A 29 -28.09 -5.91 4.11
C TYR A 29 -27.35 -6.12 2.79
N ASP A 30 -26.09 -5.66 2.65
CA ASP A 30 -25.25 -6.15 1.55
C ASP A 30 -23.74 -5.81 1.70
N ASN A 31 -23.04 -6.62 2.49
CA ASN A 31 -21.57 -6.60 2.58
C ASN A 31 -20.87 -6.71 1.22
N ALA A 32 -21.50 -7.37 0.23
CA ALA A 32 -20.96 -7.51 -1.12
C ALA A 32 -21.14 -6.24 -1.95
N LEU A 33 -22.29 -5.55 -1.86
CA LEU A 33 -22.52 -4.24 -2.46
C LEU A 33 -21.59 -3.18 -1.90
N ARG A 34 -21.35 -3.18 -0.57
CA ARG A 34 -20.36 -2.30 0.10
C ARG A 34 -18.96 -2.46 -0.49
N LYS A 35 -18.46 -3.71 -0.57
CA LYS A 35 -17.16 -4.02 -1.20
C LYS A 35 -17.14 -3.72 -2.70
N ARG A 36 -18.28 -3.81 -3.39
CA ARG A 36 -18.40 -3.56 -4.84
C ARG A 36 -18.37 -2.06 -5.18
N THR A 37 -18.95 -1.25 -4.31
CA THR A 37 -19.14 0.20 -4.48
C THR A 37 -18.00 1.01 -3.90
N GLY A 38 -17.35 0.53 -2.83
CA GLY A 38 -16.19 1.17 -2.21
C GLY A 38 -16.54 2.30 -1.24
N SER A 39 -17.80 2.37 -0.79
CA SER A 39 -18.30 3.37 0.15
C SER A 39 -18.14 2.89 1.60
N TYR A 40 -17.59 3.72 2.47
CA TYR A 40 -17.37 3.42 3.90
C TYR A 40 -18.08 4.45 4.77
N TYR A 41 -18.66 4.01 5.88
CA TYR A 41 -19.20 4.92 6.87
C TYR A 41 -18.06 5.73 7.51
N THR A 42 -18.19 7.05 7.49
CA THR A 42 -17.21 7.97 8.09
C THR A 42 -17.51 8.16 9.56
N PRO A 43 -16.57 7.84 10.48
CA PRO A 43 -16.75 8.07 11.90
C PRO A 43 -17.12 9.53 12.20
N PRO A 44 -18.07 9.80 13.12
CA PRO A 44 -18.49 11.16 13.48
C PRO A 44 -17.33 12.06 13.91
N GLU A 45 -16.31 11.50 14.58
CA GLU A 45 -15.12 12.21 15.02
C GLU A 45 -14.30 12.77 13.85
N VAL A 46 -14.21 12.00 12.77
CA VAL A 46 -13.54 12.42 11.52
C VAL A 46 -14.36 13.51 10.83
N VAL A 47 -15.69 13.31 10.74
CA VAL A 47 -16.60 14.29 10.12
C VAL A 47 -16.54 15.62 10.85
N GLY A 48 -16.69 15.60 12.18
CA GLY A 48 -16.66 16.79 13.02
C GLY A 48 -15.34 17.55 12.88
N ALA A 49 -14.21 16.85 12.88
CA ALA A 49 -12.92 17.48 12.69
C ALA A 49 -12.75 18.09 11.28
N MET A 50 -13.15 17.38 10.21
CA MET A 50 -13.07 17.92 8.85
C MET A 50 -13.96 19.15 8.67
N VAL A 51 -15.19 19.13 9.19
CA VAL A 51 -16.11 20.28 9.16
C VAL A 51 -15.49 21.44 9.93
N ARG A 52 -15.02 21.23 11.17
CA ARG A 52 -14.35 22.27 11.95
C ARG A 52 -13.17 22.89 11.21
N LEU A 53 -12.25 22.08 10.66
CA LEU A 53 -11.07 22.59 9.96
C LEU A 53 -11.44 23.40 8.70
N VAL A 54 -12.50 23.03 7.98
CA VAL A 54 -12.98 23.84 6.85
C VAL A 54 -13.62 25.14 7.34
N ASP A 55 -14.36 25.10 8.44
CA ASP A 55 -14.94 26.31 9.05
C ASP A 55 -13.84 27.28 9.53
N ASP A 56 -12.80 26.76 10.18
CA ASP A 56 -11.61 27.52 10.58
C ASP A 56 -10.93 28.17 9.36
N ALA A 57 -10.78 27.44 8.26
CA ALA A 57 -10.23 27.97 7.02
C ALA A 57 -11.09 29.11 6.44
N LEU A 58 -12.42 28.95 6.43
CA LEU A 58 -13.35 29.97 5.95
C LEU A 58 -13.27 31.25 6.81
N ARG A 59 -13.18 31.10 8.13
CA ARG A 59 -13.11 32.23 9.07
C ARG A 59 -11.76 32.92 9.07
N SER A 60 -10.68 32.21 8.75
CA SER A 60 -9.33 32.75 8.81
C SER A 60 -9.20 34.03 7.96
N PRO A 61 -8.83 35.18 8.57
CA PRO A 61 -8.60 36.42 7.84
C PRO A 61 -7.45 36.32 6.83
N ALA A 62 -6.53 35.39 7.04
CA ALA A 62 -5.42 35.12 6.11
C ALA A 62 -5.85 34.34 4.86
N LEU A 63 -7.05 33.73 4.87
CA LEU A 63 -7.55 32.89 3.78
C LEU A 63 -8.79 33.51 3.12
N PHE A 64 -9.96 33.39 3.74
CA PHE A 64 -11.25 33.75 3.13
C PHE A 64 -11.97 34.89 3.84
N ASP A 65 -11.61 35.20 5.09
CA ASP A 65 -12.19 36.30 5.89
C ASP A 65 -13.73 36.25 5.97
N GLN A 66 -14.31 35.04 5.99
CA GLN A 66 -15.74 34.82 6.17
C GLN A 66 -16.03 34.66 7.66
N ALA A 67 -16.26 35.76 8.39
CA ALA A 67 -16.43 35.74 9.84
C ALA A 67 -17.48 34.72 10.35
N LYS A 68 -18.56 34.51 9.58
CA LYS A 68 -19.62 33.54 9.89
C LYS A 68 -19.32 32.10 9.45
N GLY A 69 -18.17 31.84 8.83
CA GLY A 69 -17.77 30.52 8.33
C GLY A 69 -18.87 29.89 7.46
N PHE A 70 -19.22 28.63 7.77
CA PHE A 70 -20.33 27.94 7.12
C PHE A 70 -21.70 28.60 7.29
N ALA A 71 -21.91 29.46 8.29
CA ALA A 71 -23.17 30.18 8.46
C ALA A 71 -23.33 31.34 7.47
N SER A 72 -22.27 31.76 6.78
CA SER A 72 -22.33 32.78 5.72
C SER A 72 -23.25 32.35 4.56
N ALA A 73 -24.04 33.29 4.04
CA ALA A 73 -24.93 33.05 2.90
C ALA A 73 -24.17 32.83 1.59
N ASP A 74 -22.92 33.31 1.51
CA ASP A 74 -22.05 33.22 0.32
C ASP A 74 -21.31 31.86 0.21
N VAL A 75 -21.47 30.99 1.22
CA VAL A 75 -20.81 29.68 1.27
C VAL A 75 -21.78 28.58 0.81
N THR A 76 -21.66 28.20 -0.45
CA THR A 76 -22.34 27.02 -1.02
C THR A 76 -21.49 25.78 -0.84
N VAL A 77 -22.08 24.71 -0.29
CA VAL A 77 -21.37 23.46 0.04
C VAL A 77 -21.97 22.31 -0.74
N ALA A 78 -21.11 21.43 -1.27
CA ALA A 78 -21.56 20.16 -1.84
C ALA A 78 -20.81 18.96 -1.27
N ASP A 79 -21.56 17.91 -0.95
CA ASP A 79 -21.04 16.56 -0.77
C ASP A 79 -21.34 15.73 -2.05
N PRO A 80 -20.32 15.38 -2.84
CA PRO A 80 -20.49 14.70 -4.11
C PRO A 80 -20.80 13.20 -3.98
N ALA A 81 -20.67 12.64 -2.78
CA ALA A 81 -20.94 11.23 -2.49
C ALA A 81 -21.53 11.13 -1.07
N VAL A 82 -22.74 11.67 -0.90
CA VAL A 82 -23.30 12.00 0.41
C VAL A 82 -23.54 10.78 1.30
N GLY A 83 -23.68 9.57 0.72
CA GLY A 83 -23.87 8.35 1.49
C GLY A 83 -25.09 8.47 2.39
N THR A 84 -24.89 8.41 3.71
CA THR A 84 -25.94 8.55 4.72
C THR A 84 -26.10 9.97 5.26
N GLY A 85 -25.50 11.00 4.64
CA GLY A 85 -25.72 12.41 5.00
C GLY A 85 -24.81 12.98 6.09
N THR A 86 -23.79 12.24 6.53
CA THR A 86 -22.99 12.62 7.71
C THR A 86 -22.27 13.96 7.59
N PHE A 87 -21.68 14.30 6.43
CA PHE A 87 -21.00 15.59 6.27
C PHE A 87 -21.96 16.77 6.25
N LEU A 88 -23.06 16.68 5.49
CA LEU A 88 -24.07 17.75 5.47
C LEU A 88 -24.70 17.96 6.87
N LEU A 89 -24.91 16.86 7.61
CA LEU A 89 -25.35 16.90 8.99
C LEU A 89 -24.35 17.63 9.89
N GLY A 90 -23.05 17.31 9.77
CA GLY A 90 -21.98 18.00 10.48
C GLY A 90 -21.95 19.50 10.18
N VAL A 91 -22.15 19.89 8.92
CA VAL A 91 -22.22 21.31 8.52
C VAL A 91 -23.43 22.01 9.13
N PHE A 92 -24.62 21.39 9.14
CA PHE A 92 -25.79 21.96 9.83
C PHE A 92 -25.53 22.20 11.32
N ARG A 93 -24.91 21.23 12.00
CA ARG A 93 -24.54 21.36 13.42
C ARG A 93 -23.53 22.50 13.64
N GLN A 94 -22.53 22.63 12.78
CA GLN A 94 -21.56 23.74 12.85
C GLN A 94 -22.24 25.10 12.65
N ILE A 95 -23.17 25.20 11.71
CA ILE A 95 -23.96 26.42 11.48
C ILE A 95 -24.79 26.76 12.72
N ALA A 96 -25.53 25.78 13.28
CA ALA A 96 -26.34 25.97 14.46
C ALA A 96 -25.48 26.44 15.65
N GLN A 97 -24.34 25.78 15.91
CA GLN A 97 -23.41 26.16 16.97
C GLN A 97 -22.88 27.59 16.80
N THR A 98 -22.50 27.95 15.57
CA THR A 98 -21.99 29.29 15.26
C THR A 98 -23.03 30.37 15.52
N VAL A 99 -24.25 30.14 15.03
CA VAL A 99 -25.36 31.09 15.14
C VAL A 99 -25.84 31.18 16.59
N GLU A 100 -25.86 30.07 17.32
CA GLU A 100 -26.19 30.09 18.75
C GLU A 100 -25.19 30.93 19.55
N GLN A 101 -23.89 30.79 19.25
CA GLN A 101 -22.83 31.53 19.93
C GLN A 101 -22.83 33.03 19.61
N ASP A 102 -23.12 33.41 18.36
CA ASP A 102 -23.04 34.79 17.87
C ASP A 102 -24.37 35.56 18.00
N GLU A 103 -25.50 34.91 17.68
CA GLU A 103 -26.83 35.52 17.56
C GLU A 103 -27.85 34.95 18.57
N GLY A 104 -27.51 33.90 19.30
CA GLY A 104 -28.37 33.24 20.28
C GLY A 104 -29.29 32.14 19.71
N PRO A 105 -29.89 31.31 20.58
CA PRO A 105 -30.63 30.12 20.16
C PRO A 105 -31.87 30.41 19.30
N GLY A 106 -32.45 31.61 19.42
CA GLY A 106 -33.61 32.03 18.61
C GLY A 106 -33.32 32.19 17.11
N ALA A 107 -32.05 32.41 16.74
CA ALA A 107 -31.64 32.61 15.35
C ALA A 107 -31.36 31.29 14.60
N ILE A 108 -31.15 30.18 15.33
CA ILE A 108 -30.77 28.87 14.76
C ILE A 108 -31.77 28.42 13.68
N ALA A 109 -33.07 28.49 13.99
CA ALA A 109 -34.12 28.02 13.09
C ALA A 109 -34.08 28.71 11.72
N ALA A 110 -33.94 30.04 11.72
CA ALA A 110 -33.85 30.84 10.51
C ALA A 110 -32.57 30.53 9.72
N ALA A 111 -31.43 30.46 10.39
CA ALA A 111 -30.14 30.21 9.75
C ALA A 111 -30.04 28.80 9.14
N VAL A 112 -30.50 27.77 9.87
CA VAL A 112 -30.51 26.38 9.39
C VAL A 112 -31.47 26.23 8.20
N THR A 113 -32.63 26.89 8.23
CA THR A 113 -33.58 26.90 7.10
C THR A 113 -32.98 27.62 5.89
N ALA A 114 -32.27 28.72 6.08
CA ALA A 114 -31.56 29.40 4.99
C ALA A 114 -30.45 28.51 4.39
N ALA A 115 -29.76 27.74 5.22
CA ALA A 115 -28.68 26.85 4.79
C ALA A 115 -29.15 25.72 3.86
N THR A 116 -30.40 25.23 3.97
CA THR A 116 -30.90 24.16 3.07
C THR A 116 -30.85 24.53 1.59
N ARG A 117 -30.92 25.83 1.28
CA ARG A 117 -30.86 26.34 -0.09
C ARG A 117 -29.45 26.27 -0.69
N ARG A 118 -28.41 26.07 0.11
CA ARG A 118 -26.99 26.11 -0.31
C ARG A 118 -26.17 24.88 0.11
N LEU A 119 -26.76 23.93 0.83
CA LEU A 119 -26.16 22.63 1.12
C LEU A 119 -26.68 21.57 0.15
N ILE A 120 -25.78 21.01 -0.65
CA ILE A 120 -26.11 20.16 -1.80
C ILE A 120 -25.53 18.75 -1.57
N GLY A 121 -26.32 17.71 -1.81
CA GLY A 121 -25.87 16.32 -1.72
C GLY A 121 -26.16 15.53 -3.00
N PHE A 122 -25.16 14.81 -3.50
CA PHE A 122 -25.32 13.87 -4.60
C PHE A 122 -25.06 12.45 -4.13
N GLU A 123 -25.97 11.53 -4.46
CA GLU A 123 -25.81 10.10 -4.18
C GLU A 123 -26.25 9.27 -5.39
N LEU A 124 -25.45 8.28 -5.75
CA LEU A 124 -25.76 7.39 -6.86
C LEU A 124 -26.82 6.35 -6.47
N GLN A 125 -26.85 5.93 -5.21
CA GLN A 125 -27.71 4.87 -4.70
C GLN A 125 -28.96 5.39 -3.99
N PHE A 126 -30.13 4.92 -4.41
CA PHE A 126 -31.40 5.32 -3.82
C PHE A 126 -31.51 5.00 -2.31
N GLY A 127 -30.97 3.87 -1.85
CA GLY A 127 -31.01 3.46 -0.44
C GLY A 127 -30.31 4.45 0.50
N PRO A 128 -28.98 4.63 0.38
CA PRO A 128 -28.24 5.64 1.14
C PRO A 128 -28.83 7.04 1.01
N PHE A 129 -29.25 7.44 -0.20
CA PHE A 129 -29.94 8.72 -0.41
C PHE A 129 -31.17 8.89 0.50
N ALA A 130 -32.04 7.88 0.57
CA ALA A 130 -33.25 7.93 1.40
C ALA A 130 -32.89 8.04 2.89
N VAL A 131 -31.83 7.33 3.34
CA VAL A 131 -31.31 7.44 4.71
C VAL A 131 -30.79 8.84 4.99
N ALA A 132 -30.00 9.42 4.07
CA ALA A 132 -29.51 10.78 4.20
C ALA A 132 -30.65 11.79 4.33
N GLN A 133 -31.69 11.66 3.49
CA GLN A 133 -32.87 12.51 3.56
C GLN A 133 -33.59 12.39 4.91
N LEU A 134 -33.84 11.17 5.40
CA LEU A 134 -34.48 10.95 6.70
C LEU A 134 -33.65 11.51 7.86
N ARG A 135 -32.33 11.28 7.87
CA ARG A 135 -31.43 11.76 8.92
C ARG A 135 -31.37 13.28 8.96
N LEU A 136 -31.24 13.91 7.79
CA LEU A 136 -31.23 15.37 7.71
C LEU A 136 -32.57 15.95 8.17
N LEU A 137 -33.71 15.40 7.74
CA LEU A 137 -35.02 15.85 8.21
C LEU A 137 -35.21 15.66 9.74
N ALA A 138 -34.76 14.54 10.30
CA ALA A 138 -34.86 14.27 11.73
C ALA A 138 -33.99 15.25 12.56
N GLU A 139 -32.75 15.51 12.12
CA GLU A 139 -31.92 16.52 12.76
C GLU A 139 -32.56 17.91 12.67
N MET A 140 -33.07 18.25 11.49
CA MET A 140 -33.72 19.54 11.29
C MET A 140 -34.95 19.73 12.16
N HIS A 141 -35.76 18.69 12.36
CA HIS A 141 -36.88 18.74 13.30
C HIS A 141 -36.42 18.98 14.75
N THR A 142 -35.22 18.51 15.10
CA THR A 142 -34.61 18.74 16.41
C THR A 142 -34.10 20.18 16.55
N LEU A 143 -33.46 20.71 15.49
CA LEU A 143 -32.93 22.08 15.46
C LEU A 143 -34.02 23.14 15.21
N ILE A 144 -35.17 22.77 14.66
CA ILE A 144 -36.28 23.65 14.28
C ILE A 144 -37.62 23.06 14.75
N PRO A 145 -37.92 23.07 16.07
CA PRO A 145 -39.15 22.49 16.59
C PRO A 145 -40.40 23.21 16.04
N GLY A 146 -41.32 22.46 15.43
CA GLY A 146 -42.59 23.00 14.91
C GLY A 146 -42.52 23.74 13.58
N GLY A 147 -41.36 23.76 12.91
CA GLY A 147 -41.22 24.29 11.55
C GLY A 147 -41.71 23.33 10.46
N ALA A 148 -42.08 23.87 9.29
CA ALA A 148 -42.36 23.05 8.12
C ALA A 148 -41.09 22.35 7.63
N ALA A 149 -41.21 21.10 7.17
CA ALA A 149 -40.11 20.35 6.58
C ALA A 149 -39.59 21.08 5.32
N PRO A 150 -38.33 21.56 5.30
CA PRO A 150 -37.83 22.32 4.17
C PRO A 150 -37.41 21.41 3.02
N ASP A 151 -37.43 21.96 1.81
CA ASP A 151 -36.90 21.28 0.63
C ASP A 151 -35.37 21.14 0.73
N LEU A 152 -34.92 19.91 0.93
CA LEU A 152 -33.50 19.55 0.94
C LEU A 152 -32.99 19.40 -0.50
N ARG A 153 -31.81 19.97 -0.78
CA ARG A 153 -31.13 19.85 -2.09
C ARG A 153 -30.30 18.57 -2.19
N LEU A 154 -30.97 17.44 -2.00
CA LEU A 154 -30.40 16.10 -2.18
C LEU A 154 -30.87 15.52 -3.50
N TYR A 155 -29.97 14.89 -4.25
CA TYR A 155 -30.29 14.34 -5.57
C TYR A 155 -29.75 12.92 -5.76
N VAL A 156 -30.59 12.05 -6.32
CA VAL A 156 -30.17 10.73 -6.80
C VAL A 156 -29.56 10.89 -8.20
N THR A 157 -28.23 10.88 -8.29
CA THR A 157 -27.50 11.16 -9.53
C THR A 157 -26.08 10.60 -9.52
N ASP A 158 -25.49 10.41 -10.70
CA ASP A 158 -24.04 10.21 -10.83
C ASP A 158 -23.34 11.57 -10.88
N THR A 159 -22.55 11.87 -9.85
CA THR A 159 -21.74 13.10 -9.79
C THR A 159 -20.77 13.20 -10.96
N LEU A 160 -20.20 12.08 -11.40
CA LEU A 160 -19.23 12.02 -12.49
C LEU A 160 -19.92 11.97 -13.87
N GLY A 161 -21.25 11.84 -13.92
CA GLY A 161 -22.02 11.82 -15.17
C GLY A 161 -21.99 13.17 -15.91
N ASN A 162 -22.08 13.11 -17.25
CA ASN A 162 -21.99 14.29 -18.11
C ASN A 162 -23.10 15.31 -17.81
N PRO A 163 -22.76 16.54 -17.35
CA PRO A 163 -23.75 17.54 -16.99
C PRO A 163 -24.40 18.23 -18.19
N TYR A 164 -23.91 17.99 -19.42
CA TYR A 164 -24.37 18.62 -20.66
C TYR A 164 -25.30 17.75 -21.51
N LEU A 165 -25.48 16.48 -21.15
CA LEU A 165 -26.46 15.63 -21.84
C LEU A 165 -27.87 16.01 -21.38
N GLU A 166 -28.72 16.39 -22.34
CA GLU A 166 -30.17 16.46 -22.14
C GLU A 166 -30.75 15.04 -22.30
N GLU A 167 -31.36 14.49 -21.24
CA GLU A 167 -31.88 13.11 -21.25
C GLU A 167 -33.21 12.98 -22.01
N GLU A 168 -33.40 11.82 -22.65
CA GLU A 168 -34.66 11.40 -23.29
C GLU A 168 -35.84 11.38 -22.30
N ARG A 169 -37.06 11.61 -22.80
CA ARG A 169 -38.28 11.62 -21.98
C ARG A 169 -38.53 10.24 -21.34
N LEU A 170 -38.26 10.13 -20.04
CA LEU A 170 -38.61 8.97 -19.23
C LEU A 170 -40.15 8.82 -19.08
N PRO A 171 -40.69 7.57 -19.01
CA PRO A 171 -42.10 7.31 -18.74
C PRO A 171 -42.60 8.00 -17.46
N GLN A 172 -43.90 8.32 -17.39
CA GLN A 172 -44.50 9.13 -16.29
C GLN A 172 -44.16 8.63 -14.88
N LEU A 173 -44.05 7.31 -14.67
CA LEU A 173 -43.72 6.70 -13.37
C LEU A 173 -42.32 7.12 -12.83
N TYR A 174 -41.39 7.51 -13.70
CA TYR A 174 -40.01 7.86 -13.34
C TYR A 174 -39.73 9.38 -13.36
N GLN A 175 -40.76 10.21 -13.51
CA GLN A 175 -40.62 11.68 -13.56
C GLN A 175 -39.94 12.31 -12.33
N PRO A 176 -40.15 11.85 -11.09
CA PRO A 176 -39.42 12.38 -9.93
C PRO A 176 -37.90 12.17 -10.01
N ILE A 177 -37.47 11.00 -10.48
CA ILE A 177 -36.04 10.68 -10.68
C ILE A 177 -35.47 11.51 -11.83
N ALA A 178 -36.22 11.63 -12.93
CA ALA A 178 -35.85 12.47 -14.07
C ALA A 178 -35.68 13.95 -13.68
N ARG A 179 -36.56 14.47 -12.81
CA ARG A 179 -36.47 15.83 -12.27
C ARG A 179 -35.24 15.98 -11.36
N SER A 180 -35.03 15.06 -10.42
CA SER A 180 -33.84 15.03 -9.56
C SER A 180 -32.53 15.08 -10.37
N ARG A 181 -32.44 14.29 -11.46
CA ARG A 181 -31.28 14.29 -12.34
C ARG A 181 -31.09 15.60 -13.11
N ARG A 182 -32.16 16.16 -13.68
CA ARG A 182 -32.11 17.45 -14.39
C ARG A 182 -31.67 18.59 -13.47
N ASP A 183 -32.23 18.65 -12.27
CA ASP A 183 -31.88 19.66 -11.28
C ASP A 183 -30.41 19.50 -10.85
N ALA A 184 -29.97 18.27 -10.61
CA ALA A 184 -28.56 17.99 -10.33
C ALA A 184 -27.62 18.38 -11.49
N ASN A 185 -27.98 18.10 -12.74
CA ASN A 185 -27.18 18.49 -13.91
C ASN A 185 -27.07 20.01 -14.04
N LYS A 186 -28.14 20.76 -13.75
CA LYS A 186 -28.10 22.23 -13.70
C LYS A 186 -27.09 22.73 -12.65
N ILE A 187 -27.06 22.10 -11.48
CA ILE A 187 -26.08 22.43 -10.43
C ILE A 187 -24.68 22.12 -10.91
N LYS A 188 -24.42 20.87 -11.33
CA LYS A 188 -23.11 20.40 -11.81
C LYS A 188 -22.58 21.29 -12.94
N ARG A 189 -23.43 21.70 -13.87
CA ARG A 189 -23.08 22.57 -15.00
C ARG A 189 -22.77 24.00 -14.60
N SER A 190 -23.68 24.67 -13.89
CA SER A 190 -23.70 26.14 -13.84
C SER A 190 -23.57 26.76 -12.46
N GLU A 191 -23.98 26.08 -11.38
CA GLU A 191 -23.99 26.69 -10.06
C GLU A 191 -22.58 26.74 -9.43
N PRO A 192 -22.08 27.90 -8.98
CA PRO A 192 -20.83 27.98 -8.24
C PRO A 192 -20.90 27.23 -6.90
N ILE A 193 -19.83 26.52 -6.55
CA ILE A 193 -19.70 25.81 -5.27
C ILE A 193 -18.44 26.31 -4.59
N THR A 194 -18.59 26.80 -3.36
CA THR A 194 -17.49 27.36 -2.56
C THR A 194 -16.71 26.25 -1.85
N VAL A 195 -17.41 25.25 -1.31
CA VAL A 195 -16.81 24.14 -0.57
C VAL A 195 -17.28 22.81 -1.13
N VAL A 196 -16.35 21.92 -1.42
CA VAL A 196 -16.63 20.49 -1.60
C VAL A 196 -16.00 19.73 -0.44
N ILE A 197 -16.82 18.97 0.30
CA ILE A 197 -16.38 18.17 1.46
C ILE A 197 -16.98 16.77 1.40
N GLY A 198 -16.25 15.73 1.80
CA GLY A 198 -16.82 14.38 1.84
C GLY A 198 -15.83 13.22 1.94
N ASN A 199 -16.36 12.02 1.76
CA ASN A 199 -15.61 10.76 1.67
C ASN A 199 -15.96 10.04 0.35
N PRO A 200 -15.26 10.35 -0.75
CA PRO A 200 -15.55 9.73 -2.04
C PRO A 200 -15.16 8.24 -2.06
N PRO A 201 -15.80 7.39 -2.89
CA PRO A 201 -15.57 5.95 -2.88
C PRO A 201 -14.16 5.55 -3.32
N TYR A 202 -13.63 4.46 -2.72
CA TYR A 202 -12.29 3.95 -3.01
C TYR A 202 -12.36 2.73 -3.93
N LYS A 203 -11.79 2.82 -5.14
CA LYS A 203 -11.66 1.64 -6.02
C LYS A 203 -10.55 1.80 -7.05
N GLU A 204 -9.50 0.99 -6.92
CA GLU A 204 -8.46 0.86 -7.95
C GLU A 204 -8.96 0.17 -9.22
N LYS A 205 -8.23 0.36 -10.33
CA LYS A 205 -8.56 -0.19 -11.66
C LYS A 205 -9.99 0.17 -12.09
N ALA A 206 -10.42 1.39 -11.79
CA ALA A 206 -11.76 1.90 -12.07
C ALA A 206 -11.90 2.52 -13.46
N LYS A 207 -11.10 2.07 -14.44
CA LYS A 207 -11.21 2.53 -15.83
C LYS A 207 -12.65 2.31 -16.33
N GLY A 208 -13.21 3.33 -16.96
CA GLY A 208 -14.60 3.34 -17.44
C GLY A 208 -15.65 3.71 -16.40
N ARG A 209 -15.25 3.95 -15.13
CA ARG A 209 -16.16 4.39 -14.06
C ARG A 209 -16.06 5.89 -13.74
N GLY A 210 -15.23 6.64 -14.47
CA GLY A 210 -15.06 8.07 -14.27
C GLY A 210 -16.07 8.96 -14.99
N GLY A 211 -17.05 8.38 -15.69
CA GLY A 211 -18.07 9.13 -16.42
C GLY A 211 -17.46 10.19 -17.35
N TRP A 212 -18.02 11.40 -17.30
CA TRP A 212 -17.56 12.56 -18.06
C TRP A 212 -16.17 13.05 -17.66
N VAL A 213 -15.78 12.92 -16.39
CA VAL A 213 -14.43 13.27 -15.94
C VAL A 213 -13.38 12.47 -16.69
N GLU A 214 -13.66 11.20 -16.98
CA GLU A 214 -12.75 10.31 -17.71
C GLU A 214 -12.92 10.35 -19.23
N GLN A 215 -14.14 10.57 -19.74
CA GLN A 215 -14.47 10.46 -21.16
C GLN A 215 -14.53 11.80 -21.90
N GLY A 216 -14.72 12.90 -21.16
CA GLY A 216 -14.92 14.23 -21.73
C GLY A 216 -16.20 14.36 -22.56
N THR A 217 -16.28 15.45 -23.30
CA THR A 217 -17.26 15.67 -24.36
C THR A 217 -16.57 15.47 -25.71
N ALA A 218 -17.28 14.93 -26.71
CA ALA A 218 -16.70 14.73 -28.04
C ALA A 218 -16.08 16.03 -28.59
N GLY A 219 -14.84 15.95 -29.06
CA GLY A 219 -14.08 17.10 -29.58
C GLY A 219 -13.47 18.01 -28.51
N ARG A 220 -13.55 17.65 -27.22
CA ARG A 220 -12.94 18.36 -26.09
C ARG A 220 -12.04 17.44 -25.28
N GLU A 221 -11.13 18.01 -24.52
CA GLU A 221 -10.27 17.25 -23.61
C GLU A 221 -11.09 16.73 -22.42
N ALA A 222 -10.85 15.49 -21.96
CA ALA A 222 -11.50 15.01 -20.75
C ALA A 222 -10.91 15.72 -19.53
N PRO A 223 -11.70 16.10 -18.51
CA PRO A 223 -11.18 16.76 -17.31
C PRO A 223 -10.00 16.03 -16.63
N LEU A 224 -9.95 14.70 -16.72
CA LEU A 224 -8.86 13.87 -16.19
C LEU A 224 -7.55 13.97 -16.99
N ASP A 225 -7.60 14.25 -18.29
CA ASP A 225 -6.42 14.28 -19.16
C ASP A 225 -5.43 15.36 -18.72
N ARG A 226 -5.93 16.45 -18.13
CA ARG A 226 -5.12 17.48 -17.44
C ARG A 226 -4.18 16.92 -16.37
N TRP A 227 -4.53 15.79 -15.76
CA TRP A 227 -3.73 15.10 -14.74
C TRP A 227 -2.88 13.95 -15.29
N VAL A 228 -2.91 13.70 -16.59
CA VAL A 228 -2.04 12.70 -17.23
C VAL A 228 -0.63 13.30 -17.36
N PRO A 229 0.41 12.67 -16.78
CA PRO A 229 1.77 13.17 -16.91
C PRO A 229 2.23 13.12 -18.38
N PRO A 230 2.91 14.17 -18.87
CA PRO A 230 3.38 14.18 -20.25
C PRO A 230 4.61 13.26 -20.41
N PRO A 231 4.88 12.72 -21.62
CA PRO A 231 5.90 11.68 -21.84
C PRO A 231 7.31 12.07 -21.38
N GLN A 232 7.69 13.34 -21.51
CA GLN A 232 8.99 13.86 -21.10
C GLN A 232 9.30 13.70 -19.61
N TRP A 233 8.29 13.50 -18.76
CA TRP A 233 8.50 13.25 -17.33
C TRP A 233 8.91 11.79 -17.02
N LYS A 234 8.85 10.88 -18.00
CA LYS A 234 9.26 9.46 -17.87
C LYS A 234 8.50 8.68 -16.77
N VAL A 235 7.33 9.14 -16.35
CA VAL A 235 6.45 8.46 -15.36
C VAL A 235 5.18 7.85 -15.96
N GLY A 236 5.06 7.83 -17.30
CA GLY A 236 3.85 7.39 -18.01
C GLY A 236 3.44 5.94 -17.70
N ALA A 237 4.39 5.05 -17.38
CA ALA A 237 4.09 3.68 -16.95
C ALA A 237 3.21 3.59 -15.69
N HIS A 238 3.17 4.66 -14.89
CA HIS A 238 2.39 4.78 -13.66
C HIS A 238 1.07 5.53 -13.84
N ALA A 239 0.77 6.09 -15.02
CA ALA A 239 -0.47 6.85 -15.26
C ALA A 239 -1.74 6.00 -15.07
N LYS A 240 -1.63 4.67 -15.17
CA LYS A 240 -2.72 3.73 -14.86
C LYS A 240 -3.28 3.88 -13.43
N HIS A 241 -2.51 4.43 -12.48
CA HIS A 241 -2.95 4.64 -11.11
C HIS A 241 -3.96 5.78 -10.96
N LEU A 242 -4.03 6.70 -11.93
CA LEU A 242 -5.07 7.73 -12.00
C LEU A 242 -6.47 7.13 -12.22
N LYS A 243 -6.55 5.89 -12.69
CA LYS A 243 -7.82 5.17 -12.92
C LYS A 243 -8.36 4.62 -11.60
N ASN A 244 -8.71 5.53 -10.70
CA ASN A 244 -9.27 5.26 -9.38
C ASN A 244 -10.44 6.22 -9.09
N LEU A 245 -11.50 5.73 -8.44
CA LEU A 245 -12.70 6.52 -8.16
C LEU A 245 -12.39 7.81 -7.39
N TYR A 246 -11.63 7.75 -6.29
CA TYR A 246 -11.34 8.95 -5.50
C TYR A 246 -10.64 10.05 -6.33
N VAL A 247 -9.81 9.67 -7.31
CA VAL A 247 -9.13 10.61 -8.23
C VAL A 247 -10.15 11.32 -9.11
N TYR A 248 -11.17 10.61 -9.61
CA TYR A 248 -12.22 11.21 -10.42
C TYR A 248 -13.04 12.22 -9.60
N PHE A 249 -13.33 11.92 -8.34
CA PHE A 249 -14.00 12.86 -7.43
C PHE A 249 -13.13 14.07 -7.09
N TRP A 250 -11.83 13.88 -6.83
CA TRP A 250 -10.88 14.98 -6.68
C TRP A 250 -10.85 15.86 -7.94
N ARG A 251 -10.83 15.27 -9.13
CA ARG A 251 -10.81 16.02 -10.38
C ARG A 251 -12.12 16.77 -10.60
N TRP A 252 -13.26 16.14 -10.34
CA TRP A 252 -14.57 16.79 -10.39
C TRP A 252 -14.63 17.97 -9.42
N ALA A 253 -14.19 17.79 -8.18
CA ALA A 253 -14.23 18.82 -7.14
C ALA A 253 -13.34 20.01 -7.49
N THR A 254 -12.10 19.77 -7.93
CA THR A 254 -11.18 20.83 -8.33
C THR A 254 -11.59 21.55 -9.62
N TRP A 255 -12.19 20.84 -10.57
CA TRP A 255 -12.85 21.45 -11.74
C TRP A 255 -14.03 22.34 -11.30
N LYS A 256 -14.87 21.86 -10.39
CA LYS A 256 -16.09 22.53 -9.98
C LYS A 256 -15.85 23.76 -9.08
N VAL A 257 -14.94 23.62 -8.13
CA VAL A 257 -14.63 24.66 -7.13
C VAL A 257 -13.63 25.67 -7.68
N PHE A 258 -12.55 25.24 -8.34
CA PHE A 258 -11.48 26.15 -8.78
C PHE A 258 -11.58 26.58 -10.25
N GLY A 259 -12.45 25.95 -11.04
CA GLY A 259 -12.62 26.25 -12.48
C GLY A 259 -11.47 25.82 -13.39
N THR A 260 -10.52 25.04 -12.87
CA THR A 260 -9.32 24.61 -13.60
C THR A 260 -9.66 23.72 -14.79
N GLY A 261 -9.11 24.00 -15.98
CA GLY A 261 -9.38 23.22 -17.19
C GLY A 261 -10.84 23.31 -17.68
N LEU A 262 -11.59 24.32 -17.24
CA LEU A 262 -12.98 24.54 -17.65
C LEU A 262 -13.04 24.84 -19.16
N HIS A 263 -12.12 25.66 -19.69
CA HIS A 263 -12.02 25.96 -21.12
C HIS A 263 -11.75 24.72 -21.96
N ASP A 264 -10.73 23.93 -21.60
CA ASP A 264 -10.33 22.74 -22.36
C ASP A 264 -11.46 21.71 -22.44
N SER A 265 -12.18 21.52 -21.33
CA SER A 265 -13.23 20.51 -21.21
C SER A 265 -14.63 20.93 -21.69
N THR A 266 -14.92 22.24 -21.73
CA THR A 266 -16.28 22.75 -22.02
C THR A 266 -16.34 23.86 -23.06
N GLY A 267 -15.23 24.54 -23.32
CA GLY A 267 -15.17 25.77 -24.12
C GLY A 267 -15.59 27.05 -23.38
N LEU A 268 -16.04 26.94 -22.13
CA LEU A 268 -16.36 28.11 -21.29
C LEU A 268 -15.08 28.81 -20.81
N GLU A 269 -15.14 30.09 -20.49
CA GLU A 269 -13.98 30.81 -19.96
C GLU A 269 -13.51 30.19 -18.63
N GLU A 270 -12.19 30.13 -18.42
CA GLU A 270 -11.68 29.78 -17.10
C GLU A 270 -12.15 30.81 -16.08
N THR A 271 -12.63 30.30 -14.94
CA THR A 271 -13.11 31.14 -13.84
C THR A 271 -12.27 30.77 -12.64
N ASP A 272 -11.32 31.62 -12.28
CA ASP A 272 -10.40 31.43 -11.15
C ASP A 272 -11.13 31.62 -9.81
N ARG A 273 -11.99 30.66 -9.49
CA ARG A 273 -12.91 30.71 -8.36
C ARG A 273 -12.18 30.36 -7.07
N ALA A 274 -12.40 31.17 -6.03
CA ALA A 274 -11.96 30.87 -4.69
C ALA A 274 -12.84 29.78 -4.06
N GLY A 275 -12.25 28.92 -3.23
CA GLY A 275 -12.98 27.87 -2.52
C GLY A 275 -12.10 26.84 -1.84
N ILE A 276 -12.72 25.79 -1.31
CA ILE A 276 -12.06 24.72 -0.56
C ILE A 276 -12.52 23.36 -1.08
N VAL A 277 -11.59 22.42 -1.24
CA VAL A 277 -11.88 20.99 -1.42
C VAL A 277 -11.28 20.23 -0.25
N CYS A 278 -12.09 19.50 0.51
CA CYS A 278 -11.67 18.73 1.68
C CYS A 278 -12.18 17.29 1.62
N PHE A 279 -11.30 16.32 1.41
CA PHE A 279 -11.68 14.90 1.37
C PHE A 279 -10.84 14.03 2.29
N ILE A 280 -11.46 12.96 2.77
CA ILE A 280 -10.75 11.80 3.31
C ILE A 280 -10.67 10.70 2.23
N THR A 281 -9.46 10.35 1.80
CA THR A 281 -9.22 9.40 0.69
C THR A 281 -7.99 8.54 0.92
N VAL A 282 -7.77 7.52 0.08
CA VAL A 282 -6.51 6.77 0.10
C VAL A 282 -5.31 7.64 -0.26
N ALA A 283 -4.18 7.43 0.41
CA ALA A 283 -3.03 8.33 0.40
C ALA A 283 -2.07 8.18 -0.80
N GLY A 284 -2.40 7.33 -1.78
CA GLY A 284 -1.48 6.98 -2.88
C GLY A 284 -1.01 8.18 -3.72
N PHE A 285 -1.83 9.23 -3.84
CA PHE A 285 -1.49 10.42 -4.61
C PHE A 285 -0.47 11.35 -3.94
N LEU A 286 -0.27 11.23 -2.62
CA LEU A 286 0.67 12.07 -1.87
C LEU A 286 2.10 11.93 -2.39
N ASN A 287 2.53 10.72 -2.78
CA ASN A 287 3.88 10.48 -3.29
C ASN A 287 3.93 9.79 -4.66
N GLY A 288 2.90 9.00 -5.02
CA GLY A 288 3.00 8.09 -6.16
C GLY A 288 3.40 8.78 -7.49
N PRO A 289 4.30 8.17 -8.29
CA PRO A 289 4.85 8.80 -9.50
C PRO A 289 3.78 9.08 -10.57
N GLY A 290 2.74 8.25 -10.64
CA GLY A 290 1.60 8.47 -11.54
C GLY A 290 0.76 9.71 -11.22
N PHE A 291 0.92 10.30 -10.03
CA PHE A 291 0.14 11.44 -9.54
C PHE A 291 0.91 12.76 -9.58
N GLN A 292 2.13 12.80 -10.12
CA GLN A 292 2.94 14.03 -10.18
C GLN A 292 2.19 15.20 -10.83
N LYS A 293 1.41 14.95 -11.88
CA LYS A 293 0.66 16.00 -12.58
C LYS A 293 -0.58 16.47 -11.80
N MET A 294 -1.23 15.58 -11.04
CA MET A 294 -2.27 15.96 -10.07
C MET A 294 -1.70 16.88 -8.98
N ARG A 295 -0.52 16.58 -8.43
CA ARG A 295 0.15 17.44 -7.44
C ARG A 295 0.58 18.79 -8.03
N ASP A 296 1.11 18.79 -9.25
CA ASP A 296 1.44 20.03 -9.99
C ASP A 296 0.20 20.92 -10.18
N ASP A 297 -0.93 20.34 -10.61
CA ASP A 297 -2.17 21.09 -10.79
C ASP A 297 -2.72 21.64 -9.47
N LEU A 298 -2.71 20.86 -8.39
CA LEU A 298 -3.10 21.33 -7.05
C LEU A 298 -2.21 22.47 -6.57
N ARG A 299 -0.89 22.41 -6.78
CA ARG A 299 0.03 23.50 -6.42
C ARG A 299 -0.19 24.77 -7.23
N ARG A 300 -0.56 24.64 -8.51
CA ARG A 300 -0.91 25.79 -9.35
C ARG A 300 -2.22 26.43 -8.91
N SER A 301 -3.17 25.60 -8.49
CA SER A 301 -4.54 26.02 -8.20
C SER A 301 -4.74 26.53 -6.78
N CYS A 302 -3.98 26.06 -5.79
CA CYS A 302 -4.26 26.29 -4.37
C CYS A 302 -3.19 27.16 -3.69
N ASN A 303 -3.56 27.98 -2.71
CA ASN A 303 -2.58 28.70 -1.87
C ASN A 303 -1.98 27.78 -0.81
N GLU A 304 -2.84 27.03 -0.12
CA GLU A 304 -2.46 26.16 0.99
C GLU A 304 -3.12 24.79 0.81
N VAL A 305 -2.36 23.74 1.13
CA VAL A 305 -2.83 22.36 1.18
C VAL A 305 -2.39 21.76 2.51
N TRP A 306 -3.34 21.30 3.32
CA TRP A 306 -3.06 20.57 4.55
C TRP A 306 -3.31 19.09 4.33
N VAL A 307 -2.36 18.26 4.77
CA VAL A 307 -2.40 16.80 4.66
C VAL A 307 -2.29 16.19 6.04
N ILE A 308 -3.33 15.48 6.47
CA ILE A 308 -3.36 14.73 7.71
C ILE A 308 -3.23 13.25 7.38
N ASP A 309 -2.10 12.65 7.70
CA ASP A 309 -1.91 11.21 7.59
C ASP A 309 -2.67 10.48 8.70
N CYS A 310 -3.66 9.68 8.31
CA CYS A 310 -4.54 8.94 9.20
C CYS A 310 -4.08 7.48 9.39
N SER A 311 -3.01 7.07 8.72
CA SER A 311 -2.50 5.69 8.71
C SER A 311 -0.98 5.67 8.89
N PRO A 312 -0.46 6.21 10.01
CA PRO A 312 0.97 6.22 10.32
C PRO A 312 1.59 4.80 10.35
N GLU A 313 0.78 3.77 10.57
CA GLU A 313 1.22 2.36 10.55
C GLU A 313 1.41 1.79 9.12
N GLY A 314 1.02 2.55 8.10
CA GLY A 314 1.17 2.18 6.70
C GLY A 314 0.09 1.21 6.19
N HIS A 315 0.48 0.33 5.27
CA HIS A 315 -0.47 -0.55 4.56
C HIS A 315 -0.91 -1.76 5.41
N GLN A 316 -2.18 -2.15 5.26
CA GLN A 316 -2.85 -3.23 6.00
C GLN A 316 -2.51 -3.21 7.51
N PRO A 317 -2.71 -2.07 8.19
CA PRO A 317 -2.42 -1.98 9.61
C PRO A 317 -3.42 -2.85 10.39
N GLU A 318 -3.20 -3.10 11.68
CA GLU A 318 -4.14 -3.88 12.48
C GLU A 318 -5.55 -3.28 12.48
N VAL A 319 -6.58 -4.11 12.64
CA VAL A 319 -7.98 -3.64 12.54
C VAL A 319 -8.30 -2.56 13.58
N ALA A 320 -7.78 -2.72 14.81
CA ALA A 320 -8.01 -1.79 15.91
C ALA A 320 -7.38 -0.40 15.72
N THR A 321 -6.40 -0.27 14.82
CA THR A 321 -5.69 0.99 14.58
C THR A 321 -6.28 1.80 13.42
N ARG A 322 -7.10 1.18 12.56
CA ARG A 322 -7.67 1.83 11.37
C ARG A 322 -8.79 2.80 11.75
N ILE A 323 -8.76 4.03 11.21
CA ILE A 323 -9.92 4.94 11.23
C ILE A 323 -11.15 4.26 10.63
N PHE A 324 -10.97 3.58 9.49
CA PHE A 324 -11.98 2.73 8.87
C PHE A 324 -11.56 1.27 9.00
N GLN A 325 -12.17 0.51 9.91
CA GLN A 325 -11.79 -0.88 10.20
C GLN A 325 -11.79 -1.78 8.94
N GLY A 326 -12.65 -1.51 7.97
CA GLY A 326 -12.73 -2.22 6.69
C GLY A 326 -11.69 -1.82 5.63
N VAL A 327 -10.94 -0.72 5.81
CA VAL A 327 -10.00 -0.20 4.83
C VAL A 327 -8.58 -0.63 5.17
N GLN A 328 -7.94 -1.37 4.27
CA GLN A 328 -6.57 -1.86 4.45
C GLN A 328 -5.51 -1.00 3.74
N HIS A 329 -5.92 0.06 3.05
CA HIS A 329 -5.01 1.00 2.41
C HIS A 329 -4.75 2.20 3.34
N PRO A 330 -3.57 2.84 3.27
CA PRO A 330 -3.34 4.09 3.97
C PRO A 330 -4.34 5.16 3.53
N VAL A 331 -4.87 5.90 4.49
CA VAL A 331 -5.86 6.96 4.30
C VAL A 331 -5.29 8.28 4.80
N CYS A 332 -5.67 9.38 4.15
CA CYS A 332 -5.34 10.73 4.55
C CYS A 332 -6.56 11.65 4.42
N ILE A 333 -6.62 12.70 5.25
CA ILE A 333 -7.49 13.86 5.03
C ILE A 333 -6.66 14.91 4.31
N VAL A 334 -7.18 15.50 3.23
CA VAL A 334 -6.54 16.61 2.54
C VAL A 334 -7.51 17.75 2.37
N LEU A 335 -7.13 18.93 2.86
CA LEU A 335 -7.83 20.20 2.68
C LEU A 335 -6.99 21.06 1.72
N ALA A 336 -7.51 21.32 0.53
CA ALA A 336 -6.89 22.18 -0.48
C ALA A 336 -7.70 23.48 -0.61
N SER A 337 -7.05 24.63 -0.43
CA SER A 337 -7.70 25.93 -0.42
C SER A 337 -7.16 26.85 -1.52
N ARG A 338 -8.06 27.52 -2.23
CA ARG A 338 -7.75 28.57 -3.20
C ARG A 338 -8.40 29.87 -2.73
N THR A 339 -7.57 30.85 -2.39
CA THR A 339 -8.02 32.21 -2.07
C THR A 339 -8.25 33.01 -3.37
N PRO A 340 -9.01 34.13 -3.32
CA PRO A 340 -9.21 34.98 -4.50
C PRO A 340 -7.92 35.56 -5.10
N LYS A 341 -6.83 35.61 -4.33
CA LYS A 341 -5.54 36.23 -4.73
C LYS A 341 -4.49 35.21 -5.19
N LYS A 342 -4.89 33.99 -5.59
CA LYS A 342 -3.94 32.95 -6.00
C LYS A 342 -3.20 33.32 -7.29
N ASP A 343 -1.87 33.49 -7.20
CA ASP A 343 -0.96 33.52 -8.36
C ASP A 343 -0.56 32.09 -8.76
N SER A 344 -0.94 31.66 -9.97
CA SER A 344 -0.67 30.31 -10.49
C SER A 344 0.82 30.01 -10.73
N ASN A 345 1.69 31.01 -10.69
CA ASN A 345 3.14 30.87 -10.78
C ASN A 345 3.83 30.62 -9.44
N VAL A 346 3.12 30.78 -8.32
CA VAL A 346 3.62 30.44 -6.98
C VAL A 346 3.03 29.08 -6.57
N PRO A 347 3.84 28.06 -6.26
CA PRO A 347 3.32 26.77 -5.83
C PRO A 347 2.62 26.90 -4.47
N ALA A 348 1.53 26.16 -4.28
CA ALA A 348 0.88 26.04 -2.97
C ALA A 348 1.89 25.66 -1.88
N ARG A 349 1.75 26.26 -0.69
CA ARG A 349 2.38 25.73 0.52
C ARG A 349 1.64 24.46 0.91
N VAL A 350 2.39 23.39 1.18
CA VAL A 350 1.83 22.10 1.57
C VAL A 350 2.32 21.79 2.97
N ARG A 351 1.40 21.55 3.90
CA ARG A 351 1.67 21.24 5.31
C ARG A 351 1.21 19.84 5.62
N PHE A 352 2.04 19.08 6.33
CA PHE A 352 1.78 17.69 6.68
C PHE A 352 1.76 17.50 8.19
N HIS A 353 0.84 16.67 8.67
CA HIS A 353 0.76 16.23 10.05
C HIS A 353 0.36 14.75 10.08
N SER A 354 1.08 13.93 10.85
CA SER A 354 0.72 12.51 11.03
C SER A 354 0.03 12.33 12.38
N LEU A 355 -1.11 11.64 12.38
CA LEU A 355 -1.79 11.25 13.61
C LEU A 355 -0.92 10.26 14.42
N PRO A 356 -1.15 10.12 15.74
CA PRO A 356 -0.41 9.14 16.53
C PRO A 356 -0.62 7.70 16.00
N SER A 357 0.45 6.91 15.98
CA SER A 357 0.34 5.46 15.77
C SER A 357 -0.30 4.80 16.97
N GLY A 358 -1.20 3.85 16.74
CA GLY A 358 -1.89 3.15 17.82
C GLY A 358 -3.38 3.00 17.55
N ARG A 359 -4.17 2.91 18.63
CA ARG A 359 -5.60 2.65 18.53
C ARG A 359 -6.32 3.80 17.83
N ARG A 360 -7.40 3.49 17.12
CA ARG A 360 -8.21 4.51 16.41
C ARG A 360 -8.76 5.59 17.35
N GLU A 361 -9.03 5.26 18.62
CA GLU A 361 -9.51 6.21 19.61
C GLU A 361 -8.50 7.33 19.89
N ASP A 362 -7.20 7.01 19.96
CA ASP A 362 -6.13 7.99 20.16
C ASP A 362 -6.02 8.93 18.95
N LYS A 363 -6.23 8.39 17.75
CA LYS A 363 -6.27 9.17 16.50
C LYS A 363 -7.45 10.14 16.48
N PHE A 364 -8.63 9.71 16.92
CA PHE A 364 -9.79 10.58 17.03
C PHE A 364 -9.56 11.72 18.04
N ALA A 365 -8.97 11.41 19.20
CA ALA A 365 -8.64 12.42 20.20
C ALA A 365 -7.62 13.45 19.68
N ALA A 366 -6.59 13.00 18.94
CA ALA A 366 -5.62 13.90 18.31
C ALA A 366 -6.28 14.77 17.23
N LEU A 367 -7.08 14.16 16.35
CA LEU A 367 -7.77 14.86 15.26
C LEU A 367 -8.77 15.91 15.78
N ALA A 368 -9.43 15.66 16.91
CA ALA A 368 -10.33 16.61 17.55
C ALA A 368 -9.62 17.87 18.09
N ARG A 369 -8.32 17.79 18.42
CA ARG A 369 -7.54 18.90 18.97
C ARG A 369 -6.77 19.69 17.92
N LEU A 370 -6.49 19.10 16.77
CA LEU A 370 -5.67 19.70 15.71
C LEU A 370 -6.25 21.03 15.22
N SER A 371 -5.44 22.06 15.03
CA SER A 371 -5.82 23.34 14.41
C SER A 371 -5.00 23.58 13.15
N LEU A 372 -5.51 24.38 12.19
CA LEU A 372 -4.75 24.76 10.99
C LEU A 372 -3.53 25.64 11.29
N GLU A 373 -3.52 26.29 12.45
CA GLU A 373 -2.46 27.18 12.92
C GLU A 373 -1.49 26.51 13.91
N ASP A 374 -1.66 25.21 14.17
CA ASP A 374 -0.81 24.46 15.08
C ASP A 374 0.67 24.51 14.66
N GLN A 375 1.59 24.49 15.61
CA GLN A 375 3.03 24.38 15.31
C GLN A 375 3.43 22.94 14.94
N ALA A 376 2.56 21.95 15.18
CA ALA A 376 2.79 20.55 14.84
C ALA A 376 2.74 20.24 13.33
N TRP A 377 2.47 21.22 12.47
CA TRP A 377 2.53 21.07 11.02
C TRP A 377 3.96 21.14 10.50
N THR A 378 4.34 20.20 9.63
CA THR A 378 5.63 20.20 8.93
C THR A 378 5.45 20.65 7.49
N ASP A 379 6.28 21.58 7.02
CA ASP A 379 6.27 22.00 5.61
C ASP A 379 6.84 20.91 4.70
N CYS A 380 6.10 20.59 3.64
CA CYS A 380 6.56 19.72 2.57
C CYS A 380 7.41 20.51 1.54
N PRO A 381 8.22 19.85 0.71
CA PRO A 381 8.98 20.52 -0.35
C PRO A 381 8.09 21.38 -1.25
N SER A 382 8.60 22.51 -1.75
CA SER A 382 7.82 23.49 -2.53
C SER A 382 7.79 23.21 -4.04
N GLY A 383 8.55 22.23 -4.54
CA GLY A 383 8.65 21.94 -5.96
C GLY A 383 7.32 21.47 -6.57
N TRP A 384 7.08 21.85 -7.83
CA TRP A 384 5.81 21.61 -8.53
C TRP A 384 5.31 20.16 -8.52
N ARG A 385 6.23 19.19 -8.63
CA ARG A 385 5.89 17.75 -8.72
C ARG A 385 6.21 16.98 -7.45
N GLU A 386 6.77 17.68 -6.45
CA GLU A 386 7.28 17.05 -5.24
C GLU A 386 6.14 16.39 -4.45
N PRO A 387 6.46 15.36 -3.64
CA PRO A 387 5.50 14.71 -2.78
C PRO A 387 4.82 15.70 -1.82
N PHE A 388 3.60 15.38 -1.42
CA PHE A 388 2.91 16.01 -0.31
C PHE A 388 3.25 15.30 1.01
N LEU A 389 4.54 15.04 1.20
CA LEU A 389 5.13 14.45 2.40
C LEU A 389 6.30 15.34 2.83
N PRO A 390 6.63 15.37 4.14
CA PRO A 390 7.78 16.11 4.64
C PRO A 390 9.05 15.73 3.87
N LYS A 391 9.96 16.70 3.71
CA LYS A 391 11.28 16.41 3.13
C LYS A 391 11.99 15.45 4.08
N ALA A 392 12.65 14.44 3.53
CA ALA A 392 13.62 13.70 4.32
C ALA A 392 14.70 14.66 4.85
N GLY A 393 15.21 14.38 6.04
CA GLY A 393 16.35 15.03 6.65
C GLY A 393 17.54 15.09 5.67
N ALA A 394 18.34 16.14 5.81
CA ALA A 394 19.47 16.39 4.91
C ALA A 394 20.43 15.19 4.85
N ASP A 395 20.65 14.54 6.00
CA ASP A 395 21.50 13.37 6.13
C ASP A 395 20.95 12.20 5.29
N TRP A 396 19.67 11.86 5.42
CA TRP A 396 19.03 10.82 4.59
C TRP A 396 19.07 11.17 3.10
N ALA A 397 18.78 12.41 2.73
CA ALA A 397 18.80 12.84 1.33
C ALA A 397 20.21 12.72 0.71
N SER A 398 21.26 12.88 1.50
CA SER A 398 22.66 12.71 1.09
C SER A 398 23.08 11.25 0.90
N CYS A 399 22.38 10.30 1.56
CA CYS A 399 22.64 8.87 1.42
C CYS A 399 22.32 8.35 0.01
N VAL A 400 23.04 7.31 -0.40
CA VAL A 400 22.91 6.71 -1.74
C VAL A 400 21.64 5.87 -1.80
N ALA A 401 20.82 6.03 -2.83
CA ALA A 401 19.65 5.15 -2.99
C ALA A 401 20.09 3.69 -3.18
N LEU A 402 19.35 2.74 -2.60
CA LEU A 402 19.73 1.33 -2.66
C LEU A 402 19.83 0.82 -4.11
N ASP A 403 18.91 1.25 -4.98
CA ASP A 403 18.90 0.90 -6.40
C ASP A 403 20.09 1.48 -7.18
N ASP A 404 20.56 2.66 -6.79
CA ASP A 404 21.73 3.30 -7.37
C ASP A 404 23.04 2.53 -7.13
N LEU A 405 23.09 1.58 -6.19
CA LEU A 405 24.25 0.70 -6.00
C LEU A 405 24.35 -0.39 -7.08
N PHE A 406 23.25 -0.72 -7.76
CA PHE A 406 23.14 -1.89 -8.63
C PHE A 406 22.88 -1.53 -10.10
N VAL A 407 23.35 -2.38 -11.01
CA VAL A 407 23.09 -2.28 -12.45
C VAL A 407 21.66 -2.73 -12.76
N TYR A 408 21.21 -3.82 -12.12
CA TYR A 408 19.90 -4.39 -12.27
C TYR A 408 19.21 -4.59 -10.93
N ASN A 409 17.92 -4.31 -10.90
CA ASN A 409 17.00 -4.85 -9.92
C ASN A 409 15.68 -5.20 -10.62
N GLY A 410 14.90 -6.11 -10.03
CA GLY A 410 13.71 -6.66 -10.67
C GLY A 410 12.65 -7.12 -9.66
N SER A 411 11.47 -7.50 -10.14
CA SER A 411 10.47 -8.15 -9.28
C SER A 411 10.92 -9.57 -8.91
N GLY A 412 10.50 -10.10 -7.77
CA GLY A 412 10.61 -11.55 -7.52
C GLY A 412 9.74 -12.38 -8.48
N VAL A 413 9.80 -13.70 -8.32
CA VAL A 413 8.97 -14.65 -9.08
C VAL A 413 7.52 -14.55 -8.61
N MET A 414 6.56 -14.49 -9.54
CA MET A 414 5.12 -14.45 -9.23
C MET A 414 4.43 -15.68 -9.81
N PRO A 415 4.30 -16.79 -9.05
CA PRO A 415 3.58 -17.98 -9.49
C PRO A 415 2.12 -17.67 -9.81
N GLY A 416 1.47 -16.88 -8.95
CA GLY A 416 0.07 -16.48 -9.10
C GLY A 416 -0.95 -17.62 -8.93
N ARG A 417 -0.47 -18.75 -8.41
CA ARG A 417 -1.21 -19.90 -7.88
C ARG A 417 -0.36 -20.51 -6.77
N THR A 418 -0.98 -20.91 -5.68
CA THR A 418 -0.29 -21.35 -4.45
C THR A 418 0.06 -22.82 -4.46
N TRP A 419 -0.74 -23.67 -5.11
CA TRP A 419 -0.54 -25.13 -5.08
C TRP A 419 0.82 -25.61 -5.59
N VAL A 420 1.52 -24.79 -6.39
CA VAL A 420 2.86 -25.09 -6.93
C VAL A 420 4.00 -24.77 -5.95
N ILE A 421 3.66 -24.29 -4.75
CA ILE A 421 4.57 -23.99 -3.63
C ILE A 421 4.11 -24.77 -2.40
N ALA A 422 5.03 -25.39 -1.66
CA ALA A 422 4.73 -26.05 -0.40
C ALA A 422 5.96 -26.12 0.52
N PRO A 423 5.78 -26.28 1.85
CA PRO A 423 6.89 -26.46 2.77
C PRO A 423 7.67 -27.76 2.58
N ASP A 424 7.13 -28.71 1.83
CA ASP A 424 7.72 -30.01 1.52
C ASP A 424 7.55 -30.38 0.04
N ALA A 425 8.51 -31.12 -0.51
CA ALA A 425 8.48 -31.55 -1.90
C ALA A 425 7.43 -32.64 -2.18
N GLN A 426 7.07 -33.43 -1.18
CA GLN A 426 6.11 -34.53 -1.31
C GLN A 426 4.72 -34.01 -1.71
N SER A 427 4.22 -33.00 -1.00
CA SER A 427 2.93 -32.36 -1.31
C SER A 427 2.90 -31.86 -2.76
N LEU A 428 3.99 -31.29 -3.27
CA LEU A 428 4.06 -30.82 -4.66
C LEU A 428 3.99 -31.96 -5.68
N GLN A 429 4.62 -33.10 -5.38
CA GLN A 429 4.58 -34.27 -6.23
C GLN A 429 3.19 -34.89 -6.26
N GLU A 430 2.53 -34.98 -5.11
CA GLU A 430 1.16 -35.47 -4.97
C GLU A 430 0.16 -34.55 -5.68
N ARG A 431 0.27 -33.23 -5.48
CA ARG A 431 -0.55 -32.22 -6.19
C ARG A 431 -0.41 -32.32 -7.70
N TRP A 432 0.83 -32.44 -8.20
CA TRP A 432 1.07 -32.66 -9.62
C TRP A 432 0.43 -33.97 -10.10
N SER A 433 0.61 -35.06 -9.35
CA SER A 433 0.00 -36.35 -9.67
C SER A 433 -1.52 -36.23 -9.76
N THR A 434 -2.17 -35.62 -8.77
CA THR A 434 -3.62 -35.41 -8.76
C THR A 434 -4.07 -34.60 -9.98
N LEU A 435 -3.40 -33.48 -10.29
CA LEU A 435 -3.70 -32.69 -11.48
C LEU A 435 -3.57 -33.51 -12.77
N GLN A 436 -2.53 -34.34 -12.88
CA GLN A 436 -2.30 -35.14 -14.08
C GLN A 436 -3.31 -36.29 -14.23
N HIS A 437 -3.79 -36.88 -13.14
CA HIS A 437 -4.80 -37.94 -13.13
C HIS A 437 -6.23 -37.43 -13.35
N GLU A 438 -6.49 -36.14 -13.15
CA GLU A 438 -7.79 -35.55 -13.52
C GLU A 438 -8.02 -35.65 -15.04
N LYS A 439 -9.15 -36.28 -15.40
CA LYS A 439 -9.54 -36.60 -16.78
C LYS A 439 -10.51 -35.59 -17.35
N GLU A 440 -11.35 -34.98 -16.51
CA GLU A 440 -12.33 -33.99 -16.93
C GLU A 440 -11.63 -32.63 -17.15
N ALA A 441 -11.81 -32.05 -18.33
CA ALA A 441 -11.03 -30.91 -18.78
C ALA A 441 -11.33 -29.63 -17.99
N ALA A 442 -12.59 -29.39 -17.62
CA ALA A 442 -12.99 -28.21 -16.86
C ALA A 442 -12.45 -28.26 -15.42
N THR A 443 -12.56 -29.42 -14.76
CA THR A 443 -12.05 -29.70 -13.42
C THR A 443 -10.54 -29.61 -13.39
N LYS A 444 -9.85 -30.13 -14.41
CA LYS A 444 -8.39 -29.98 -14.53
C LYS A 444 -7.96 -28.53 -14.67
N GLU A 445 -8.68 -27.72 -15.45
CA GLU A 445 -8.43 -26.28 -15.56
C GLU A 445 -8.70 -25.58 -14.22
N GLU A 446 -9.77 -25.94 -13.51
CA GLU A 446 -10.06 -25.41 -12.17
C GLU A 446 -8.95 -25.74 -11.16
N LEU A 447 -8.51 -27.00 -11.09
CA LEU A 447 -7.39 -27.45 -10.27
C LEU A 447 -6.08 -26.74 -10.65
N PHE A 448 -5.81 -26.55 -11.95
CA PHE A 448 -4.65 -25.81 -12.43
C PHE A 448 -4.63 -24.36 -11.94
N TYR A 449 -5.80 -23.74 -11.76
CA TYR A 449 -5.99 -22.35 -11.36
C TYR A 449 -5.40 -21.34 -12.37
N PRO A 450 -6.08 -21.10 -13.51
CA PRO A 450 -5.55 -20.31 -14.62
C PRO A 450 -5.37 -18.85 -14.23
N HIS A 451 -4.46 -18.19 -14.93
CA HIS A 451 -4.20 -16.77 -14.74
C HIS A 451 -5.36 -15.93 -15.31
N GLN A 452 -6.10 -15.24 -14.45
CA GLN A 452 -7.16 -14.33 -14.90
C GLN A 452 -6.61 -13.23 -15.81
N GLY A 453 -7.17 -13.15 -17.03
CA GLY A 453 -6.73 -12.17 -18.03
C GLY A 453 -5.29 -12.38 -18.51
N GLY A 454 -4.71 -13.55 -18.25
CA GLY A 454 -3.36 -13.93 -18.66
C GLY A 454 -3.34 -15.16 -19.56
N ASP A 455 -2.12 -15.66 -19.84
CA ASP A 455 -1.89 -16.71 -20.82
C ASP A 455 -1.53 -18.08 -20.20
N LYS A 456 -1.56 -18.19 -18.87
CA LYS A 456 -1.24 -19.44 -18.17
C LYS A 456 -2.54 -20.21 -17.92
N THR A 457 -2.72 -21.27 -18.70
CA THR A 457 -3.83 -22.24 -18.66
C THR A 457 -3.24 -23.64 -18.78
N VAL A 458 -4.04 -24.68 -18.53
CA VAL A 458 -3.60 -26.08 -18.68
C VAL A 458 -3.12 -26.40 -20.11
N ASN A 459 -3.59 -25.63 -21.09
CA ASN A 459 -3.29 -25.76 -22.51
C ASN A 459 -2.08 -24.93 -22.97
N LYS A 460 -1.47 -24.13 -22.09
CA LYS A 460 -0.30 -23.32 -22.45
C LYS A 460 0.90 -24.22 -22.73
N ARG A 461 1.43 -24.12 -23.96
CA ARG A 461 2.72 -24.68 -24.35
C ARG A 461 3.87 -23.76 -23.95
N ALA A 462 5.02 -24.33 -23.61
CA ALA A 462 6.24 -23.58 -23.33
C ALA A 462 7.24 -23.69 -24.48
N LYS A 463 7.81 -22.55 -24.89
CA LYS A 463 8.92 -22.52 -25.85
C LYS A 463 10.29 -22.45 -25.17
N LYS A 464 10.32 -22.02 -23.91
CA LYS A 464 11.52 -21.85 -23.09
C LYS A 464 11.23 -22.36 -21.67
N GLY A 465 12.19 -23.09 -21.11
CA GLY A 465 12.16 -23.58 -19.73
C GLY A 465 12.71 -22.53 -18.77
N LEU A 466 12.90 -22.92 -17.52
CA LEU A 466 13.67 -22.15 -16.55
C LEU A 466 15.09 -22.70 -16.54
N ALA A 467 16.11 -21.83 -16.53
CA ALA A 467 17.50 -22.27 -16.52
C ALA A 467 17.79 -23.21 -15.35
N GLY A 468 18.55 -24.28 -15.62
CA GLY A 468 18.87 -25.32 -14.64
C GLY A 468 17.76 -26.37 -14.42
N HIS A 469 16.63 -26.28 -15.13
CA HIS A 469 15.49 -27.19 -14.95
C HIS A 469 14.99 -27.79 -16.27
N GLU A 470 14.25 -28.90 -16.16
CA GLU A 470 13.69 -29.64 -17.30
C GLU A 470 12.74 -28.75 -18.13
N LEU A 471 12.93 -28.71 -19.46
CA LEU A 471 11.99 -28.06 -20.38
C LEU A 471 10.91 -29.05 -20.83
N ARG A 472 9.64 -28.68 -20.61
CA ARG A 472 8.48 -29.41 -21.15
C ARG A 472 7.73 -28.59 -22.20
N PRO A 473 7.90 -28.90 -23.50
CA PRO A 473 7.31 -28.09 -24.56
C PRO A 473 5.79 -28.31 -24.73
N GLN A 474 5.30 -29.52 -24.41
CA GLN A 474 3.86 -29.81 -24.41
C GLN A 474 3.10 -29.03 -23.33
N SER A 475 1.79 -28.88 -23.51
CA SER A 475 0.93 -28.30 -22.48
C SER A 475 0.78 -29.22 -21.27
N VAL A 476 0.41 -28.69 -20.12
CA VAL A 476 0.16 -29.47 -18.89
C VAL A 476 -0.94 -30.52 -19.12
N ALA A 477 -1.96 -30.20 -19.93
CA ALA A 477 -3.03 -31.13 -20.29
C ALA A 477 -2.53 -32.37 -21.05
N GLN A 478 -1.49 -32.22 -21.86
CA GLN A 478 -0.90 -33.29 -22.67
C GLN A 478 0.29 -33.96 -21.97
N ASP A 479 0.79 -33.38 -20.89
CA ASP A 479 1.91 -33.91 -20.14
C ASP A 479 1.51 -35.22 -19.44
N ARG A 480 2.38 -36.22 -19.47
CA ARG A 480 2.21 -37.47 -18.72
C ARG A 480 3.47 -37.80 -17.91
N GLY A 481 4.44 -36.89 -17.90
CA GLY A 481 5.66 -37.03 -17.12
C GLY A 481 5.43 -36.85 -15.61
N PRO A 482 6.40 -37.32 -14.80
CA PRO A 482 6.38 -37.11 -13.35
C PRO A 482 6.45 -35.61 -13.01
N CYS A 483 6.32 -35.24 -11.73
CA CYS A 483 6.55 -33.86 -11.33
C CYS A 483 8.00 -33.44 -11.67
N ILE A 484 8.21 -32.25 -12.25
CA ILE A 484 9.58 -31.70 -12.36
C ILE A 484 10.11 -31.55 -10.93
N ALA A 485 11.31 -32.06 -10.68
CA ALA A 485 11.90 -32.11 -9.34
C ALA A 485 11.76 -30.75 -8.62
N PRO A 486 10.99 -30.69 -7.51
CA PRO A 486 10.85 -29.47 -6.75
C PRO A 486 12.21 -28.93 -6.30
N THR A 487 12.35 -27.60 -6.27
CA THR A 487 13.60 -26.95 -5.87
C THR A 487 13.35 -25.91 -4.77
N GLY A 488 14.40 -25.56 -4.04
CA GLY A 488 14.33 -24.59 -2.95
C GLY A 488 13.89 -23.21 -3.43
N TYR A 489 12.96 -22.61 -2.69
CA TYR A 489 12.33 -21.34 -3.03
C TYR A 489 12.24 -20.43 -1.80
N ALA A 490 12.61 -19.16 -1.95
CA ALA A 490 12.49 -18.17 -0.88
C ALA A 490 11.08 -17.58 -0.90
N PHE A 491 10.15 -18.21 -0.18
CA PHE A 491 8.74 -17.81 -0.24
C PHE A 491 8.51 -16.54 0.56
N ARG A 492 8.91 -16.52 1.84
CA ARG A 492 8.87 -15.33 2.71
C ARG A 492 10.20 -15.15 3.39
N SER A 493 10.39 -14.02 4.04
CA SER A 493 11.62 -13.72 4.78
C SER A 493 11.84 -14.82 5.82
N PHE A 494 12.96 -15.53 5.70
CA PHE A 494 13.31 -16.72 6.49
C PHE A 494 12.41 -17.96 6.34
N ASP A 495 11.42 -17.93 5.44
CA ASP A 495 10.60 -19.11 5.11
C ASP A 495 11.06 -19.71 3.78
N ARG A 496 11.91 -20.72 3.93
CA ARG A 496 12.41 -21.55 2.83
C ARG A 496 11.40 -22.66 2.57
N GLN A 497 10.91 -22.73 1.34
CA GLN A 497 9.93 -23.72 0.89
C GLN A 497 10.42 -24.36 -0.42
N TRP A 498 9.53 -25.07 -1.09
CA TRP A 498 9.75 -25.70 -2.38
C TRP A 498 8.82 -25.12 -3.43
N ILE A 499 9.27 -25.08 -4.68
CA ILE A 499 8.46 -24.74 -5.85
C ILE A 499 8.64 -25.80 -6.94
N ILE A 500 7.60 -26.06 -7.73
CA ILE A 500 7.72 -26.79 -9.01
C ILE A 500 8.30 -25.81 -10.05
N PRO A 501 9.56 -25.99 -10.52
CA PRO A 501 10.21 -25.02 -11.40
C PRO A 501 9.79 -25.21 -12.86
N ASP A 502 8.49 -25.04 -13.12
CA ASP A 502 7.88 -25.17 -14.45
C ASP A 502 7.32 -23.82 -14.92
N ASN A 503 7.85 -23.31 -16.02
CA ASN A 503 7.45 -22.04 -16.62
C ASN A 503 5.96 -22.01 -17.06
N ARG A 504 5.34 -23.16 -17.32
CA ARG A 504 3.91 -23.28 -17.62
C ARG A 504 3.05 -22.96 -16.38
N LEU A 505 3.60 -23.19 -15.19
CA LEU A 505 2.93 -23.06 -13.91
C LEU A 505 3.10 -21.69 -13.24
N ILE A 506 3.94 -20.81 -13.79
CA ILE A 506 4.32 -19.55 -13.14
C ILE A 506 3.85 -18.35 -13.98
N ASN A 507 3.01 -17.47 -13.40
CA ASN A 507 2.44 -16.31 -14.10
C ASN A 507 3.50 -15.31 -14.56
N ARG A 508 4.48 -14.98 -13.72
CA ARG A 508 5.65 -14.17 -14.10
C ARG A 508 6.91 -14.80 -13.52
N PRO A 509 7.69 -15.55 -14.33
CA PRO A 509 8.83 -16.32 -13.85
C PRO A 509 10.06 -15.47 -13.51
N ASN A 510 10.15 -14.24 -14.04
CA ASN A 510 11.39 -13.46 -14.08
C ASN A 510 12.60 -14.30 -14.55
N PRO A 511 12.71 -14.61 -15.86
CA PRO A 511 13.75 -15.51 -16.39
C PRO A 511 15.17 -15.09 -16.00
N THR A 512 15.43 -13.78 -15.90
CA THR A 512 16.73 -13.24 -15.47
C THR A 512 17.19 -13.80 -14.13
N LEU A 513 16.30 -13.94 -13.14
CA LEU A 513 16.68 -14.48 -11.83
C LEU A 513 17.06 -15.97 -11.91
N TRP A 514 16.39 -16.74 -12.78
CA TRP A 514 16.69 -18.15 -13.03
C TRP A 514 18.00 -18.31 -13.81
N ASP A 515 18.18 -17.52 -14.88
CA ASP A 515 19.38 -17.55 -15.74
C ASP A 515 20.66 -17.20 -14.95
N TRP A 516 20.55 -16.33 -13.95
CA TRP A 516 21.67 -15.91 -13.09
C TRP A 516 21.78 -16.70 -11.79
N HIS A 517 20.95 -17.73 -11.59
CA HIS A 517 20.98 -18.51 -10.36
C HIS A 517 22.21 -19.41 -10.30
N SER A 518 22.85 -19.47 -9.13
CA SER A 518 23.96 -20.36 -8.87
C SER A 518 24.19 -20.58 -7.37
N ARG A 519 25.09 -21.51 -7.04
CA ARG A 519 25.54 -21.75 -5.66
C ARG A 519 26.35 -20.60 -5.05
N GLN A 520 26.69 -19.58 -5.84
CA GLN A 520 27.39 -18.37 -5.37
C GLN A 520 26.47 -17.16 -5.31
N GLN A 521 25.22 -17.29 -5.79
CA GLN A 521 24.28 -16.18 -5.86
C GLN A 521 23.74 -15.80 -4.48
N VAL A 522 23.51 -14.51 -4.30
CA VAL A 522 22.84 -13.90 -3.15
C VAL A 522 21.83 -12.88 -3.67
N TYR A 523 20.64 -12.89 -3.10
CA TYR A 523 19.58 -11.95 -3.43
C TYR A 523 19.25 -11.10 -2.21
N VAL A 524 19.39 -9.79 -2.35
CA VAL A 524 18.82 -8.83 -1.41
C VAL A 524 17.40 -8.53 -1.84
N THR A 525 16.45 -8.54 -0.91
CA THR A 525 15.06 -8.16 -1.17
C THR A 525 14.63 -7.04 -0.25
N ALA A 526 14.05 -5.99 -0.83
CA ALA A 526 13.64 -4.78 -0.12
C ALA A 526 12.38 -4.17 -0.74
N PRO A 527 11.60 -3.37 0.02
CA PRO A 527 10.52 -2.59 -0.55
C PRO A 527 11.07 -1.39 -1.34
N GLU A 528 10.35 -0.98 -2.37
CA GLU A 528 10.67 0.22 -3.19
C GLU A 528 9.47 1.17 -3.23
N ASP A 529 8.26 0.62 -3.30
CA ASP A 529 7.00 1.34 -3.39
C ASP A 529 6.41 1.76 -2.02
N ARG A 530 7.03 1.32 -0.93
CA ARG A 530 6.64 1.60 0.45
C ARG A 530 7.86 1.62 1.36
N SER A 531 7.66 2.05 2.59
CA SER A 531 8.67 2.00 3.63
C SER A 531 8.48 0.81 4.56
N PRO A 532 9.57 0.26 5.14
CA PRO A 532 9.47 -0.72 6.20
C PRO A 532 8.87 -0.08 7.46
N SER A 533 8.00 -0.83 8.16
CA SER A 533 7.31 -0.36 9.36
C SER A 533 7.98 -0.76 10.68
N GLY A 534 9.10 -1.50 10.63
CA GLY A 534 9.86 -1.97 11.79
C GLY A 534 10.76 -3.15 11.46
N GLY A 535 11.65 -3.54 12.38
CA GLY A 535 12.60 -4.63 12.12
C GLY A 535 13.61 -4.29 11.01
N PRO A 536 14.22 -5.29 10.35
CA PRO A 536 15.17 -5.05 9.27
C PRO A 536 14.50 -4.47 8.02
N ALA A 537 15.10 -3.44 7.41
CA ALA A 537 14.57 -2.76 6.23
C ALA A 537 14.74 -3.60 4.93
N LEU A 538 15.61 -4.60 4.94
CA LEU A 538 15.80 -5.57 3.86
C LEU A 538 16.05 -6.97 4.42
N THR A 539 15.88 -7.98 3.59
CA THR A 539 16.27 -9.36 3.89
C THR A 539 17.11 -9.95 2.77
N VAL A 540 17.80 -11.05 3.05
CA VAL A 540 18.75 -11.68 2.14
C VAL A 540 18.41 -13.16 2.00
N THR A 541 18.61 -13.73 0.81
CA THR A 541 18.41 -15.17 0.57
C THR A 541 19.38 -15.70 -0.46
N ALA A 542 19.67 -17.00 -0.38
CA ALA A 542 20.45 -17.75 -1.37
C ALA A 542 19.56 -18.43 -2.43
N LEU A 543 18.24 -18.48 -2.19
CA LEU A 543 17.26 -19.15 -3.04
C LEU A 543 16.57 -18.13 -3.97
N ILE A 544 15.95 -18.61 -5.06
CA ILE A 544 15.13 -17.78 -5.93
C ILE A 544 13.99 -17.15 -5.10
N PRO A 545 13.87 -15.81 -5.04
CA PRO A 545 12.88 -15.15 -4.21
C PRO A 545 11.52 -14.98 -4.89
N ASP A 546 10.46 -15.21 -4.12
CA ASP A 546 9.09 -14.83 -4.46
C ASP A 546 8.93 -13.30 -4.57
N LEU A 547 7.97 -12.86 -5.36
CA LEU A 547 7.57 -11.45 -5.46
C LEU A 547 7.31 -10.84 -4.08
N HIS A 548 6.79 -11.65 -3.16
CA HIS A 548 6.43 -11.26 -1.80
C HIS A 548 7.41 -11.77 -0.74
N HIS A 549 8.66 -12.09 -1.13
CA HIS A 549 9.69 -12.58 -0.20
C HIS A 549 9.92 -11.61 0.98
N TYR A 550 10.05 -10.30 0.72
CA TYR A 550 10.20 -9.31 1.79
C TYR A 550 8.86 -9.05 2.52
N ALA A 551 8.77 -9.47 3.78
CA ALA A 551 7.61 -9.25 4.66
C ALA A 551 6.24 -9.69 4.11
N GLY A 552 6.19 -10.65 3.19
CA GLY A 552 4.93 -11.12 2.59
C GLY A 552 4.26 -10.11 1.66
N ARG A 553 5.02 -9.12 1.15
CA ARG A 553 4.52 -8.06 0.29
C ARG A 553 5.50 -7.79 -0.85
N GLY A 554 5.00 -7.22 -1.95
CA GLY A 554 5.77 -6.97 -3.18
C GLY A 554 7.09 -6.25 -2.91
N GLY A 555 8.13 -6.47 -3.70
CA GLY A 555 9.39 -5.76 -3.52
C GLY A 555 10.30 -5.88 -4.72
N ARG A 556 11.52 -5.38 -4.56
CA ARG A 556 12.59 -5.52 -5.53
C ARG A 556 13.63 -6.50 -5.04
N VAL A 557 14.20 -7.21 -6.01
CA VAL A 557 15.27 -8.16 -5.86
C VAL A 557 16.52 -7.55 -6.48
N PHE A 558 17.59 -7.51 -5.70
CA PHE A 558 18.92 -7.07 -6.09
C PHE A 558 19.86 -8.28 -6.01
N PRO A 559 20.08 -9.02 -7.12
CA PRO A 559 21.05 -10.11 -7.18
C PRO A 559 22.47 -9.57 -6.96
N LEU A 560 23.38 -10.38 -6.44
CA LEU A 560 24.80 -10.06 -6.36
C LEU A 560 25.48 -10.20 -7.74
N TRP A 561 25.17 -11.27 -8.47
CA TRP A 561 25.75 -11.58 -9.79
C TRP A 561 24.74 -11.46 -10.93
N ARG A 562 25.21 -11.03 -12.10
CA ARG A 562 24.45 -10.92 -13.36
C ARG A 562 24.66 -12.10 -14.30
N ASP A 563 25.19 -13.19 -13.79
CA ASP A 563 25.44 -14.43 -14.51
C ASP A 563 25.54 -15.60 -13.53
N SER A 564 25.25 -16.81 -13.99
CA SER A 564 25.33 -18.02 -13.16
C SER A 564 26.77 -18.44 -12.83
N SER A 565 27.76 -17.98 -13.61
CA SER A 565 29.18 -18.25 -13.31
C SER A 565 29.77 -17.33 -12.24
N ALA A 566 29.00 -16.35 -11.76
CA ALA A 566 29.41 -15.40 -10.72
C ALA A 566 30.68 -14.61 -11.10
N THR A 567 30.74 -14.15 -12.35
CA THR A 567 31.88 -13.38 -12.88
C THR A 567 31.50 -11.93 -13.16
N LEU A 568 30.22 -11.64 -13.37
CA LEU A 568 29.72 -10.33 -13.72
C LEU A 568 28.97 -9.72 -12.54
N SER A 569 29.60 -8.80 -11.83
CA SER A 569 28.97 -8.12 -10.70
C SER A 569 27.71 -7.35 -11.11
N ASN A 570 26.70 -7.41 -10.25
CA ASN A 570 25.53 -6.53 -10.32
C ASN A 570 25.74 -5.22 -9.54
N VAL A 571 26.69 -5.16 -8.62
CA VAL A 571 27.14 -3.88 -8.06
C VAL A 571 27.84 -3.10 -9.17
N LYS A 572 27.58 -1.80 -9.29
CA LYS A 572 28.15 -1.00 -10.38
C LYS A 572 29.70 -1.04 -10.33
N PRO A 573 30.41 -1.46 -11.41
CA PRO A 573 31.87 -1.56 -11.39
C PRO A 573 32.58 -0.22 -11.12
N ALA A 574 31.99 0.89 -11.58
CA ALA A 574 32.50 2.24 -11.30
C ALA A 574 32.45 2.56 -9.80
N LEU A 575 31.40 2.12 -9.10
CA LEU A 575 31.27 2.25 -7.66
C LEU A 575 32.35 1.42 -6.94
N LEU A 576 32.56 0.17 -7.33
CA LEU A 576 33.62 -0.68 -6.74
C LEU A 576 35.01 -0.05 -6.89
N SER A 577 35.28 0.53 -8.06
CA SER A 577 36.55 1.21 -8.34
C SER A 577 36.71 2.48 -7.49
N HIS A 578 35.65 3.28 -7.36
CA HIS A 578 35.66 4.48 -6.53
C HIS A 578 35.85 4.13 -5.04
N LEU A 579 35.10 3.16 -4.51
CA LEU A 579 35.25 2.71 -3.12
C LEU A 579 36.65 2.14 -2.85
N SER A 580 37.20 1.37 -3.80
CA SER A 580 38.56 0.84 -3.66
C SER A 580 39.61 1.94 -3.55
N LYS A 581 39.44 3.00 -4.35
CA LYS A 581 40.30 4.19 -4.29
C LYS A 581 40.10 4.96 -2.98
N ALA A 582 38.86 5.15 -2.55
CA ALA A 582 38.52 5.89 -1.33
C ALA A 582 39.10 5.22 -0.07
N TYR A 583 39.04 3.90 0.01
CA TYR A 583 39.51 3.14 1.18
C TYR A 583 40.97 2.68 1.08
N GLY A 584 41.61 2.81 -0.08
CA GLY A 584 42.99 2.36 -0.30
C GLY A 584 43.18 0.85 -0.31
N CYS A 585 42.11 0.07 -0.49
CA CYS A 585 42.12 -1.39 -0.56
C CYS A 585 41.13 -1.90 -1.62
N GLY A 586 41.26 -3.14 -2.08
CA GLY A 586 40.31 -3.71 -3.04
C GLY A 586 38.94 -3.94 -2.41
N VAL A 587 37.88 -3.39 -3.01
CA VAL A 587 36.48 -3.58 -2.60
C VAL A 587 35.78 -4.47 -3.61
N SER A 588 35.31 -5.64 -3.15
CA SER A 588 34.55 -6.59 -3.96
C SER A 588 33.04 -6.29 -3.94
N ALA A 589 32.30 -6.92 -4.84
CA ALA A 589 30.84 -6.83 -4.86
C ALA A 589 30.21 -7.44 -3.60
N GLU A 590 30.83 -8.51 -3.10
CA GLU A 590 30.49 -9.16 -1.85
C GLU A 590 30.67 -8.24 -0.65
N ASP A 591 31.70 -7.40 -0.66
CA ASP A 591 31.92 -6.43 0.42
C ASP A 591 30.81 -5.38 0.46
N VAL A 592 30.32 -4.93 -0.70
CA VAL A 592 29.18 -4.00 -0.76
C VAL A 592 27.89 -4.66 -0.31
N ILE A 593 27.62 -5.91 -0.71
CA ILE A 593 26.45 -6.67 -0.19
C ILE A 593 26.54 -6.85 1.32
N ALA A 594 27.73 -7.20 1.83
CA ALA A 594 27.96 -7.32 3.25
C ALA A 594 27.74 -5.97 3.96
N TYR A 595 28.36 -4.89 3.49
CA TYR A 595 28.18 -3.55 4.04
C TYR A 595 26.69 -3.19 4.18
N VAL A 596 25.93 -3.34 3.09
CA VAL A 596 24.49 -3.07 3.06
C VAL A 596 23.73 -3.95 4.07
N ALA A 597 24.03 -5.26 4.12
CA ALA A 597 23.40 -6.13 5.11
C ALA A 597 23.77 -5.77 6.55
N GLY A 598 25.01 -5.32 6.78
CA GLY A 598 25.53 -4.95 8.10
C GLY A 598 24.78 -3.78 8.72
N ILE A 599 24.40 -2.78 7.92
CA ILE A 599 23.81 -1.53 8.42
C ILE A 599 22.32 -1.35 8.13
N VAL A 600 21.72 -2.13 7.23
CA VAL A 600 20.30 -1.97 6.84
C VAL A 600 19.43 -3.13 7.32
N ALA A 601 19.99 -4.32 7.51
CA ALA A 601 19.24 -5.54 7.84
C ALA A 601 19.04 -5.73 9.36
N HIS A 602 18.70 -4.67 10.11
CA HIS A 602 18.41 -4.72 11.55
C HIS A 602 17.43 -3.60 11.97
N PRO A 603 16.72 -3.70 13.12
CA PRO A 603 15.76 -2.71 13.60
C PRO A 603 16.36 -1.33 13.94
N GLY A 604 17.66 -1.27 14.26
CA GLY A 604 18.33 0.01 14.54
C GLY A 604 18.25 0.98 13.35
N PHE A 605 18.32 0.46 12.12
CA PHE A 605 18.18 1.26 10.90
C PHE A 605 16.79 1.89 10.76
N THR A 606 15.73 1.08 10.90
CA THR A 606 14.34 1.57 10.76
C THR A 606 13.95 2.51 11.89
N THR A 607 14.52 2.31 13.09
CA THR A 607 14.33 3.21 14.23
C THR A 607 15.03 4.55 14.01
N HIS A 608 16.28 4.53 13.55
CA HIS A 608 17.06 5.75 13.32
C HIS A 608 16.44 6.64 12.23
N PHE A 609 16.07 6.05 11.10
CA PHE A 609 15.52 6.78 9.94
C PHE A 609 13.98 6.83 9.94
N LYS A 610 13.31 6.66 11.08
CA LYS A 610 11.84 6.57 11.15
C LYS A 610 11.13 7.76 10.47
N GLU A 611 11.60 8.98 10.73
CA GLU A 611 11.02 10.20 10.16
C GLU A 611 11.29 10.32 8.66
N ASP A 612 12.45 9.84 8.19
CA ASP A 612 12.83 9.84 6.78
C ASP A 612 12.09 8.78 5.96
N LEU A 613 11.80 7.65 6.60
CA LEU A 613 11.05 6.54 6.04
C LEU A 613 9.56 6.86 5.87
N LEU A 614 9.10 8.08 6.13
CA LEU A 614 7.80 8.54 5.60
C LEU A 614 7.77 8.51 4.07
N GLN A 615 8.91 8.74 3.42
CA GLN A 615 9.05 8.60 1.97
C GLN A 615 9.59 7.20 1.60
N PRO A 616 8.86 6.43 0.77
CA PRO A 616 9.36 5.19 0.17
C PRO A 616 10.68 5.38 -0.59
N GLY A 617 11.53 4.35 -0.54
CA GLY A 617 12.82 4.31 -1.20
C GLY A 617 13.97 4.26 -0.18
N LEU A 618 14.56 3.07 -0.01
CA LEU A 618 15.65 2.90 0.94
C LEU A 618 16.93 3.60 0.44
N ARG A 619 17.64 4.20 1.38
CA ARG A 619 18.96 4.78 1.16
C ARG A 619 19.98 4.14 2.10
N VAL A 620 21.24 4.18 1.68
CA VAL A 620 22.37 3.55 2.34
C VAL A 620 23.38 4.65 2.67
N PRO A 621 23.65 4.95 3.95
CA PRO A 621 24.75 5.82 4.32
C PRO A 621 26.05 5.09 4.00
N VAL A 622 26.83 5.61 3.04
CA VAL A 622 28.13 5.04 2.67
C VAL A 622 29.20 5.84 3.41
N THR A 623 29.88 5.23 4.37
CA THR A 623 30.92 5.91 5.15
C THR A 623 32.14 6.26 4.29
N ALA A 624 32.82 7.37 4.60
CA ALA A 624 34.13 7.68 4.05
C ALA A 624 35.28 7.06 4.87
N ASP A 625 34.99 6.48 6.05
CA ASP A 625 35.99 5.83 6.92
C ASP A 625 36.14 4.35 6.55
N ALA A 626 37.32 3.99 6.04
CA ALA A 626 37.66 2.62 5.65
C ALA A 626 37.54 1.60 6.80
N LYS A 627 37.79 2.00 8.06
CA LYS A 627 37.66 1.11 9.23
C LYS A 627 36.20 0.84 9.55
N LEU A 628 35.35 1.87 9.50
CA LEU A 628 33.91 1.69 9.70
C LEU A 628 33.31 0.85 8.56
N PHE A 629 33.76 1.06 7.32
CA PHE A 629 33.37 0.22 6.18
C PHE A 629 33.69 -1.26 6.46
N GLU A 630 34.94 -1.58 6.82
CA GLU A 630 35.32 -2.97 7.08
C GLU A 630 34.61 -3.56 8.31
N GLN A 631 34.37 -2.79 9.37
CA GLN A 631 33.58 -3.24 10.52
C GLN A 631 32.14 -3.59 10.11
N ALA A 632 31.48 -2.72 9.34
CA ALA A 632 30.16 -2.96 8.79
C ALA A 632 30.14 -4.18 7.87
N CYS A 633 31.15 -4.34 7.00
CA CYS A 633 31.30 -5.53 6.16
C CYS A 633 31.47 -6.78 7.02
N GLN A 634 32.27 -6.79 8.09
CA GLN A 634 32.45 -7.97 8.95
C GLN A 634 31.13 -8.43 9.59
N LEU A 635 30.36 -7.48 10.14
CA LEU A 635 29.01 -7.75 10.66
C LEU A 635 28.09 -8.26 9.54
N GLY A 636 28.12 -7.58 8.40
CA GLY A 636 27.35 -7.93 7.21
C GLY A 636 27.58 -9.33 6.68
N ARG A 637 28.84 -9.80 6.65
CA ARG A 637 29.17 -11.17 6.24
C ARG A 637 28.60 -12.20 7.22
N GLU A 638 28.45 -11.85 8.51
CA GLU A 638 27.72 -12.69 9.48
C GLU A 638 26.22 -12.64 9.25
N VAL A 639 25.63 -11.47 9.01
CA VAL A 639 24.20 -11.31 8.68
C VAL A 639 23.82 -12.11 7.44
N VAL A 640 24.58 -11.99 6.34
CA VAL A 640 24.30 -12.74 5.10
C VAL A 640 24.44 -14.24 5.34
N TRP A 641 25.45 -14.67 6.10
CA TRP A 641 25.61 -16.07 6.49
C TRP A 641 24.40 -16.57 7.32
N LEU A 642 23.89 -15.77 8.26
CA LEU A 642 22.69 -16.10 9.04
C LEU A 642 21.42 -16.16 8.17
N HIS A 643 21.18 -15.15 7.34
CA HIS A 643 20.02 -15.07 6.44
C HIS A 643 19.98 -16.20 5.41
N THR A 644 21.15 -16.69 5.01
CA THR A 644 21.29 -17.81 4.06
C THR A 644 21.45 -19.17 4.77
N PHE A 645 21.19 -19.24 6.08
CA PHE A 645 21.30 -20.46 6.89
C PHE A 645 22.65 -21.18 6.73
N GLY A 646 23.70 -20.38 6.58
CA GLY A 646 25.09 -20.82 6.49
C GLY A 646 25.57 -21.23 5.11
N GLU A 647 24.74 -21.09 4.07
CA GLU A 647 25.09 -21.51 2.71
C GLU A 647 25.94 -20.52 1.93
N ARG A 648 25.94 -19.25 2.32
CA ARG A 648 26.74 -18.20 1.69
C ARG A 648 27.60 -17.53 2.74
N TYR A 649 28.72 -16.96 2.30
CA TYR A 649 29.68 -16.29 3.19
C TYR A 649 30.24 -17.19 4.29
N ALA A 650 30.27 -18.52 4.11
CA ALA A 650 30.89 -19.40 5.08
C ALA A 650 32.39 -19.08 5.25
N ASN A 651 32.84 -18.96 6.49
CA ASN A 651 34.23 -18.84 6.89
C ASN A 651 34.44 -19.52 8.26
N PRO A 652 34.86 -20.80 8.27
CA PRO A 652 35.09 -21.53 9.52
C PRO A 652 36.09 -20.87 10.47
N ALA A 653 37.13 -20.21 9.96
CA ALA A 653 38.13 -19.51 10.76
C ALA A 653 37.56 -18.29 11.53
N LYS A 654 36.36 -17.82 11.14
CA LYS A 654 35.61 -16.75 11.82
C LYS A 654 34.30 -17.27 12.42
N ASN A 655 34.23 -18.56 12.76
CA ASN A 655 33.07 -19.22 13.38
C ASN A 655 31.76 -19.12 12.54
N ARG A 656 31.91 -19.16 11.21
CA ARG A 656 30.80 -19.19 10.24
C ARG A 656 30.92 -20.43 9.36
N PRO A 657 30.75 -21.66 9.89
CA PRO A 657 30.92 -22.87 9.09
C PRO A 657 29.87 -23.00 7.98
N SER A 658 30.16 -23.77 6.92
CA SER A 658 29.21 -24.05 5.82
C SER A 658 28.15 -25.08 6.24
N ARG A 659 27.35 -24.74 7.26
CA ARG A 659 26.27 -25.56 7.83
C ARG A 659 25.28 -24.64 8.57
N PRO A 660 24.07 -25.13 8.88
CA PRO A 660 23.08 -24.35 9.63
C PRO A 660 23.67 -23.71 10.89
N PRO A 661 23.47 -22.39 11.10
CA PRO A 661 23.95 -21.68 12.27
C PRO A 661 23.47 -22.31 13.57
N ARG A 662 24.31 -22.27 14.60
CA ARG A 662 23.99 -22.69 15.96
C ARG A 662 24.39 -21.60 16.94
N MET A 663 23.56 -21.44 17.97
CA MET A 663 23.87 -20.64 19.16
C MET A 663 24.77 -21.43 20.11
N THR A 664 25.28 -20.78 21.15
CA THR A 664 26.00 -21.44 22.24
C THR A 664 25.12 -22.50 22.91
N ALA A 665 25.72 -23.55 23.49
CA ALA A 665 24.96 -24.68 24.02
C ALA A 665 23.99 -24.29 25.16
N SER A 666 24.33 -23.26 25.94
CA SER A 666 23.54 -22.73 27.05
C SER A 666 22.34 -21.89 26.62
N GLU A 667 22.42 -21.25 25.45
CA GLU A 667 21.36 -20.37 24.93
C GLU A 667 20.56 -21.02 23.80
N ALA A 668 21.02 -22.17 23.31
CA ALA A 668 20.43 -22.89 22.20
C ALA A 668 18.97 -23.29 22.49
N PRO A 669 18.02 -23.04 21.57
CA PRO A 669 16.70 -23.65 21.60
C PRO A 669 16.83 -25.17 21.62
N ARG A 670 16.11 -25.84 22.53
CA ARG A 670 16.14 -27.30 22.65
C ARG A 670 14.77 -27.86 22.97
N ILE A 671 14.54 -29.07 22.48
CA ILE A 671 13.35 -29.85 22.78
C ILE A 671 13.73 -30.82 23.90
N PRO A 672 13.23 -30.64 25.13
CA PRO A 672 13.42 -31.64 26.17
C PRO A 672 12.64 -32.90 25.84
N LYS A 673 12.98 -34.01 26.50
CA LYS A 673 12.32 -35.31 26.29
C LYS A 673 10.79 -35.21 26.41
N GLU A 674 10.31 -34.49 27.41
CA GLU A 674 8.88 -34.30 27.68
C GLU A 674 8.21 -33.29 26.73
N GLY A 675 9.00 -32.60 25.89
CA GLY A 675 8.56 -31.56 24.96
C GLY A 675 8.55 -31.99 23.50
N ALA A 676 8.73 -33.29 23.22
CA ALA A 676 8.69 -33.81 21.85
C ALA A 676 7.44 -33.33 21.10
N ILE A 677 7.63 -32.76 19.91
CA ILE A 677 6.53 -32.37 19.02
C ILE A 677 6.02 -33.65 18.37
N PRO A 678 4.76 -34.07 18.62
CA PRO A 678 4.26 -35.33 18.10
C PRO A 678 4.23 -35.34 16.56
N GLY A 679 4.73 -36.42 15.97
CA GLY A 679 4.56 -36.74 14.56
C GLY A 679 3.38 -37.69 14.36
N ALA A 680 3.45 -38.59 13.37
CA ALA A 680 2.39 -39.59 13.18
C ALA A 680 2.22 -40.50 14.41
N PRO A 681 0.98 -40.85 14.82
CA PRO A 681 -0.29 -40.60 14.14
C PRO A 681 -0.98 -39.27 14.51
N GLU A 682 -0.37 -38.41 15.31
CA GLU A 682 -0.93 -37.09 15.59
C GLU A 682 -0.97 -36.22 14.33
N PRO A 683 -2.09 -35.51 14.08
CA PRO A 683 -2.19 -34.63 12.92
C PRO A 683 -1.24 -33.44 13.08
N LEU A 684 -1.06 -32.68 12.00
CA LEU A 684 -0.41 -31.38 12.08
C LEU A 684 -1.03 -30.52 13.21
N PRO A 685 -0.21 -29.77 13.96
CA PRO A 685 -0.70 -28.88 15.01
C PRO A 685 -1.41 -27.66 14.42
N ASP A 686 -2.45 -27.18 15.09
CA ASP A 686 -3.13 -25.92 14.72
C ASP A 686 -2.71 -24.70 15.53
N THR A 687 -2.04 -24.93 16.65
CA THR A 687 -1.69 -23.89 17.62
C THR A 687 -0.18 -23.77 17.80
N MET A 688 0.25 -22.52 17.99
CA MET A 688 1.61 -22.17 18.38
C MET A 688 1.54 -20.96 19.32
N ASP A 689 2.02 -21.15 20.54
CA ASP A 689 1.91 -20.17 21.63
C ASP A 689 3.26 -19.99 22.31
N TYR A 690 3.44 -18.87 23.01
CA TYR A 690 4.69 -18.57 23.70
C TYR A 690 4.47 -18.26 25.17
N ASP A 691 5.27 -18.91 26.02
CA ASP A 691 5.30 -18.68 27.46
C ASP A 691 6.59 -17.91 27.82
N PRO A 692 6.50 -16.59 28.09
CA PRO A 692 7.66 -15.76 28.36
C PRO A 692 8.34 -16.11 29.68
N SER A 693 7.58 -16.62 30.67
CA SER A 693 8.10 -16.97 31.99
C SER A 693 9.02 -18.19 31.92
N LEU A 694 8.65 -19.17 31.08
CA LEU A 694 9.42 -20.38 30.84
C LEU A 694 10.39 -20.26 29.67
N ARG A 695 10.35 -19.15 28.92
CA ARG A 695 11.06 -18.99 27.64
C ARG A 695 10.78 -20.16 26.69
N ARG A 696 9.51 -20.50 26.54
CA ARG A 696 9.05 -21.73 25.91
C ARG A 696 8.10 -21.45 24.76
N LEU A 697 8.45 -21.96 23.58
CA LEU A 697 7.59 -21.99 22.41
C LEU A 697 6.82 -23.31 22.37
N ARG A 698 5.49 -23.27 22.48
CA ARG A 698 4.62 -24.43 22.38
C ARG A 698 4.19 -24.62 20.92
N VAL A 699 4.20 -25.86 20.45
CA VAL A 699 3.77 -26.24 19.09
C VAL A 699 2.84 -27.43 19.23
N GLY A 700 1.53 -27.19 19.13
CA GLY A 700 0.51 -28.17 19.50
C GLY A 700 0.74 -28.72 20.91
N LYS A 701 1.00 -30.02 21.01
CA LYS A 701 1.25 -30.73 22.29
C LYS A 701 2.74 -30.73 22.71
N GLY A 702 3.66 -30.35 21.83
CA GLY A 702 5.10 -30.29 22.12
C GLY A 702 5.57 -28.88 22.45
N TYR A 703 6.85 -28.74 22.80
CA TYR A 703 7.45 -27.43 23.06
C TYR A 703 8.98 -27.41 22.92
N ILE A 704 9.49 -26.20 22.69
CA ILE A 704 10.91 -25.87 22.59
C ILE A 704 11.25 -24.89 23.72
N ASP A 705 12.20 -25.26 24.57
CA ASP A 705 12.77 -24.41 25.62
C ASP A 705 13.88 -23.52 25.07
N ASN A 706 14.29 -22.53 25.88
CA ASN A 706 15.32 -21.53 25.58
C ASN A 706 14.98 -20.58 24.41
N VAL A 707 13.71 -20.49 24.03
CA VAL A 707 13.26 -19.48 23.05
C VAL A 707 13.10 -18.15 23.77
N SER A 708 13.95 -17.17 23.45
CA SER A 708 13.86 -15.84 24.08
C SER A 708 12.64 -15.04 23.57
N PRO A 709 12.13 -14.07 24.34
CA PRO A 709 11.03 -13.22 23.88
C PRO A 709 11.36 -12.47 22.59
N ALA A 710 12.62 -12.06 22.42
CA ALA A 710 13.09 -11.36 21.22
C ALA A 710 13.14 -12.28 19.98
N MET A 711 13.46 -13.57 20.14
CA MET A 711 13.35 -14.55 19.03
C MET A 711 11.89 -14.72 18.60
N TRP A 712 11.00 -14.84 19.59
CA TRP A 712 9.56 -14.98 19.35
C TRP A 712 8.97 -13.77 18.63
N ALA A 713 9.29 -12.58 19.12
CA ALA A 713 8.80 -11.30 18.59
C ALA A 713 9.55 -10.82 17.33
N TYR A 714 10.52 -11.58 16.81
CA TYR A 714 11.31 -11.14 15.66
C TYR A 714 10.42 -10.94 14.43
N ALA A 715 10.42 -9.71 13.91
CA ALA A 715 9.53 -9.28 12.84
C ALA A 715 10.29 -8.56 11.73
N VAL A 716 9.88 -8.78 10.48
CA VAL A 716 10.38 -8.04 9.31
C VAL A 716 9.26 -7.12 8.82
N SER A 717 9.46 -5.80 8.88
CA SER A 717 8.41 -4.80 8.59
C SER A 717 7.10 -5.09 9.32
N GLY A 718 7.19 -5.36 10.63
CA GLY A 718 6.03 -5.68 11.49
C GLY A 718 5.41 -7.07 11.24
N LYS A 719 5.96 -7.89 10.34
CA LYS A 719 5.50 -9.27 10.12
C LYS A 719 6.31 -10.24 10.97
N GLU A 720 5.69 -10.82 12.00
CA GLU A 720 6.30 -11.82 12.87
C GLU A 720 6.68 -13.09 12.10
N VAL A 721 7.97 -13.41 12.12
CA VAL A 721 8.57 -14.45 11.26
C VAL A 721 8.09 -15.84 11.66
N ILE A 722 8.09 -16.16 12.95
CA ILE A 722 7.73 -17.50 13.44
C ILE A 722 6.24 -17.79 13.21
N HIS A 723 5.37 -16.81 13.50
CA HIS A 723 3.93 -16.94 13.21
C HIS A 723 3.64 -17.10 11.72
N GLN A 724 4.35 -16.39 10.85
CA GLN A 724 4.21 -16.55 9.41
C GLN A 724 4.67 -17.93 8.94
N TRP A 725 5.84 -18.38 9.41
CA TRP A 725 6.43 -19.67 9.09
C TRP A 725 5.52 -20.83 9.51
N PHE A 726 4.95 -20.76 10.72
CA PHE A 726 4.01 -21.77 11.24
C PHE A 726 2.67 -21.74 10.50
N GLY A 727 2.20 -20.57 10.07
CA GLY A 727 0.94 -20.42 9.34
C GLY A 727 0.86 -21.26 8.06
N TYR A 728 2.00 -21.61 7.44
CA TYR A 728 2.07 -22.50 6.28
C TYR A 728 2.26 -23.98 6.64
N ARG A 729 2.34 -24.32 7.93
CA ARG A 729 2.65 -25.66 8.46
C ARG A 729 1.62 -26.14 9.50
N LYS A 730 0.53 -25.40 9.70
CA LYS A 730 -0.62 -25.85 10.50
C LYS A 730 -1.58 -26.73 9.71
N LEU A 731 -2.44 -27.47 10.40
CA LEU A 731 -3.44 -28.36 9.78
C LEU A 731 -4.49 -27.55 9.03
N ASP A 732 -5.19 -26.68 9.74
CA ASP A 732 -6.14 -25.74 9.17
C ASP A 732 -5.39 -24.57 8.56
N ARG A 733 -5.21 -24.58 7.24
CA ARG A 733 -4.62 -23.44 6.51
C ARG A 733 -5.69 -22.50 5.94
N SER A 734 -6.94 -22.63 6.38
CA SER A 734 -7.98 -21.66 6.08
C SER A 734 -7.62 -20.33 6.76
N ARG A 735 -7.12 -19.40 5.96
CA ARG A 735 -6.86 -18.01 6.33
C ARG A 735 -7.36 -17.12 5.19
N PRO A 736 -7.75 -15.87 5.47
CA PRO A 736 -8.53 -15.08 4.53
C PRO A 736 -7.82 -14.95 3.20
N VAL A 737 -8.57 -15.07 2.11
CA VAL A 737 -8.10 -14.91 0.74
C VAL A 737 -7.48 -13.51 0.59
N ILE A 738 -6.15 -13.41 0.66
CA ILE A 738 -5.41 -12.17 0.37
C ILE A 738 -4.97 -12.24 -1.08
N GLY A 739 -5.63 -11.47 -1.95
CA GLY A 739 -5.33 -11.42 -3.38
C GLY A 739 -6.51 -11.83 -4.24
N ASP A 740 -6.27 -12.69 -5.23
CA ASP A 740 -7.29 -13.21 -6.15
C ASP A 740 -8.47 -13.75 -5.33
N ARG A 741 -9.65 -13.16 -5.50
CA ARG A 741 -10.84 -13.45 -4.68
C ARG A 741 -11.46 -14.81 -5.00
N ARG A 742 -10.95 -15.54 -5.99
CA ARG A 742 -11.36 -16.91 -6.24
C ARG A 742 -10.89 -17.81 -5.10
N PRO A 743 -11.70 -18.80 -4.67
CA PRO A 743 -11.24 -19.85 -3.78
C PRO A 743 -9.90 -20.43 -4.29
N PRO A 744 -8.94 -20.75 -3.42
CA PRO A 744 -7.72 -21.43 -3.84
C PRO A 744 -8.06 -22.76 -4.52
N SER A 745 -7.09 -23.31 -5.28
CA SER A 745 -7.27 -24.62 -5.90
C SER A 745 -7.41 -25.69 -4.81
N ALA A 746 -8.29 -26.68 -5.02
CA ALA A 746 -8.40 -27.84 -4.13
C ALA A 746 -7.08 -28.64 -4.03
N LEU A 747 -6.12 -28.43 -4.94
CA LEU A 747 -4.77 -28.98 -4.78
C LEU A 747 -4.05 -28.43 -3.55
N ASP A 748 -4.37 -27.21 -3.08
CA ASP A 748 -3.75 -26.66 -1.86
C ASP A 748 -4.10 -27.47 -0.60
N ASP A 749 -5.22 -28.23 -0.62
CA ASP A 749 -5.65 -29.10 0.47
C ASP A 749 -4.78 -30.36 0.60
N ILE A 750 -4.07 -30.73 -0.47
CA ILE A 750 -3.09 -31.82 -0.43
C ILE A 750 -1.85 -31.32 0.29
N GLN A 751 -1.62 -31.87 1.47
CA GLN A 751 -0.51 -31.54 2.37
C GLN A 751 -0.17 -32.77 3.22
N LEU A 752 0.97 -32.74 3.90
CA LEU A 752 1.31 -33.77 4.89
C LEU A 752 0.25 -33.87 5.99
N GLU A 753 -0.10 -35.09 6.38
CA GLU A 753 -1.11 -35.37 7.41
C GLU A 753 -0.57 -35.15 8.84
N HIS A 754 0.74 -35.31 9.04
CA HIS A 754 1.40 -35.31 10.34
C HIS A 754 2.64 -34.42 10.34
N TRP A 755 3.13 -34.02 11.52
CA TRP A 755 4.35 -33.20 11.64
C TRP A 755 5.64 -34.02 11.36
N PRO A 756 6.38 -33.73 10.27
CA PRO A 756 7.60 -34.46 9.95
C PRO A 756 8.80 -33.96 10.78
N ALA A 757 9.82 -34.82 10.98
CA ALA A 757 11.02 -34.48 11.74
C ALA A 757 11.81 -33.31 11.12
N GLU A 758 11.71 -33.15 9.81
CA GLU A 758 12.30 -32.06 9.04
C GLU A 758 11.74 -30.71 9.45
N TYR A 759 10.43 -30.61 9.76
CA TYR A 759 9.84 -29.34 10.22
C TYR A 759 10.39 -28.94 11.59
N THR A 760 10.61 -29.91 12.48
CA THR A 760 11.28 -29.66 13.77
C THR A 760 12.70 -29.13 13.55
N SER A 761 13.45 -29.77 12.65
CA SER A 761 14.82 -29.38 12.33
C SER A 761 14.89 -27.96 11.74
N GLU A 762 13.96 -27.64 10.82
CA GLU A 762 13.86 -26.32 10.21
C GLU A 762 13.42 -25.24 11.21
N LEU A 763 12.49 -25.53 12.11
CA LEU A 763 12.09 -24.60 13.17
C LEU A 763 13.27 -24.30 14.12
N LEU A 764 14.04 -25.32 14.50
CA LEU A 764 15.25 -25.12 15.30
C LEU A 764 16.32 -24.33 14.54
N ASN A 765 16.52 -24.60 13.24
CA ASN A 765 17.42 -23.83 12.39
C ASN A 765 17.01 -22.34 12.35
N LEU A 766 15.72 -22.07 12.18
CA LEU A 766 15.16 -20.72 12.20
C LEU A 766 15.41 -20.04 13.55
N LEU A 767 15.06 -20.69 14.67
CA LEU A 767 15.27 -20.13 16.00
C LEU A 767 16.74 -19.82 16.30
N HIS A 768 17.67 -20.68 15.85
CA HIS A 768 19.10 -20.40 15.96
C HIS A 768 19.54 -19.19 15.13
N VAL A 769 19.02 -19.04 13.91
CA VAL A 769 19.29 -17.88 13.05
C VAL A 769 18.76 -16.60 13.72
N LEU A 770 17.49 -16.59 14.12
CA LEU A 770 16.85 -15.43 14.76
C LEU A 770 17.56 -15.06 16.06
N GLY A 771 17.92 -16.04 16.89
CA GLY A 771 18.63 -15.79 18.13
C GLY A 771 20.00 -15.15 17.94
N ARG A 772 20.74 -15.55 16.90
CA ARG A 772 22.02 -14.92 16.55
C ARG A 772 21.85 -13.54 15.91
N LEU A 773 20.80 -13.33 15.12
CA LEU A 773 20.48 -12.01 14.58
C LEU A 773 20.20 -11.02 15.71
N VAL A 774 19.29 -11.37 16.62
CA VAL A 774 18.98 -10.56 17.82
C VAL A 774 20.24 -10.21 18.61
N ALA A 775 21.15 -11.17 18.81
CA ALA A 775 22.41 -10.93 19.51
C ALA A 775 23.38 -9.98 18.77
N LEU A 776 23.21 -9.84 17.44
CA LEU A 776 24.04 -8.99 16.58
C LEU A 776 23.50 -7.55 16.47
N GLU A 777 22.19 -7.35 16.64
CA GLU A 777 21.51 -6.06 16.46
C GLU A 777 22.15 -4.88 17.21
N PRO A 778 22.57 -5.00 18.49
CA PRO A 778 23.20 -3.89 19.20
C PRO A 778 24.53 -3.45 18.57
N LYS A 779 25.29 -4.41 18.01
CA LYS A 779 26.55 -4.09 17.32
C LYS A 779 26.30 -3.43 15.98
N GLN A 780 25.30 -3.90 15.23
CA GLN A 780 24.89 -3.27 13.97
C GLN A 780 24.40 -1.84 14.21
N GLN A 781 23.59 -1.63 15.24
CA GLN A 781 23.11 -0.31 15.63
C GLN A 781 24.26 0.63 15.97
N ARG A 782 25.22 0.21 16.79
CA ARG A 782 26.38 1.04 17.13
C ARG A 782 27.20 1.41 15.89
N VAL A 783 27.48 0.46 15.01
CA VAL A 783 28.23 0.74 13.77
C VAL A 783 27.45 1.68 12.85
N LEU A 784 26.12 1.53 12.75
CA LEU A 784 25.28 2.48 12.02
C LEU A 784 25.38 3.89 12.62
N GLU A 785 25.26 4.01 13.94
CA GLU A 785 25.37 5.29 14.66
C GLU A 785 26.74 5.96 14.43
N ASP A 786 27.84 5.20 14.52
CA ASP A 786 29.18 5.70 14.24
C ASP A 786 29.33 6.15 12.77
N ILE A 787 28.70 5.44 11.83
CA ILE A 787 28.71 5.79 10.39
C ILE A 787 27.94 7.09 10.13
N VAL A 788 26.73 7.22 10.65
CA VAL A 788 25.88 8.41 10.38
C VAL A 788 26.39 9.67 11.06
N GLN A 789 27.13 9.53 12.16
CA GLN A 789 27.84 10.65 12.82
C GLN A 789 29.17 11.00 12.13
N GLY A 790 29.72 10.07 11.36
CA GLY A 790 30.98 10.22 10.64
C GLY A 790 30.81 10.85 9.24
N PRO A 791 31.93 11.12 8.55
CA PRO A 791 31.90 11.59 7.18
C PRO A 791 31.33 10.51 6.24
N LEU A 792 30.41 10.89 5.36
CA LEU A 792 29.81 10.02 4.35
C LEU A 792 30.31 10.37 2.94
N LEU A 793 30.38 9.35 2.08
CA LEU A 793 30.46 9.52 0.63
C LEU A 793 29.05 9.85 0.10
N GLY A 794 28.79 11.14 -0.11
CA GLY A 794 27.48 11.63 -0.51
C GLY A 794 27.05 11.18 -1.91
N ALA A 795 25.75 10.95 -2.10
CA ALA A 795 25.17 10.50 -3.37
C ALA A 795 25.48 11.44 -4.54
N GLU A 796 25.43 12.75 -4.33
CA GLU A 796 25.70 13.74 -5.39
C GLU A 796 27.19 13.79 -5.76
N ASP A 797 28.09 13.59 -4.80
CA ASP A 797 29.53 13.50 -5.08
C ASP A 797 29.84 12.23 -5.88
N LEU A 798 29.28 11.09 -5.47
CA LEU A 798 29.41 9.82 -6.19
C LEU A 798 28.83 9.89 -7.61
N LYS A 799 27.73 10.62 -7.82
CA LYS A 799 27.19 10.89 -9.17
C LYS A 799 28.12 11.76 -9.99
N ARG A 800 28.63 12.86 -9.42
CA ARG A 800 29.55 13.79 -10.10
C ARG A 800 30.84 13.09 -10.53
N GLU A 801 31.32 12.15 -9.74
CA GLU A 801 32.50 11.33 -10.06
C GLU A 801 32.20 10.14 -10.97
N GLY A 802 30.94 9.95 -11.37
CA GLY A 802 30.52 8.86 -12.24
C GLY A 802 30.52 7.48 -11.57
N ALA A 803 30.69 7.40 -10.24
CA ALA A 803 30.69 6.15 -9.49
C ALA A 803 29.34 5.42 -9.58
N LEU A 804 28.24 6.16 -9.71
CA LEU A 804 26.88 5.61 -9.84
C LEU A 804 26.44 5.39 -11.30
N ASN A 805 27.34 5.53 -12.28
CA ASN A 805 26.99 5.28 -13.68
C ASN A 805 26.81 3.79 -13.95
N ALA A 806 25.76 3.45 -14.71
CA ALA A 806 25.61 2.10 -15.24
C ALA A 806 26.73 1.82 -16.26
N PRO A 807 27.24 0.58 -16.36
CA PRO A 807 28.16 0.21 -17.43
C PRO A 807 27.49 0.44 -18.80
N PRO A 808 28.27 0.74 -19.86
CA PRO A 808 27.74 0.82 -21.21
C PRO A 808 26.96 -0.47 -21.52
N LYS A 809 25.77 -0.34 -22.12
CA LYS A 809 25.08 -1.51 -22.65
C LYS A 809 25.99 -2.11 -23.72
N LEU A 810 26.38 -3.37 -23.54
CA LEU A 810 26.99 -4.14 -24.63
C LEU A 810 25.97 -4.11 -25.78
N THR A 811 26.31 -3.43 -26.87
CA THR A 811 25.59 -3.58 -28.12
C THR A 811 25.85 -4.99 -28.60
N ASP A 812 24.81 -5.82 -28.67
CA ASP A 812 24.88 -7.10 -29.36
C ASP A 812 25.17 -6.81 -30.84
N GLU A 813 26.43 -6.69 -31.23
CA GLU A 813 26.82 -6.91 -32.61
C GLU A 813 26.70 -8.41 -32.88
N PRO A 814 25.96 -8.83 -33.91
CA PRO A 814 25.90 -10.23 -34.29
C PRO A 814 27.30 -10.63 -34.78
N THR A 815 27.98 -11.49 -34.03
CA THR A 815 29.15 -12.20 -34.52
C THR A 815 28.69 -13.13 -35.63
N ASP A 816 28.84 -12.70 -36.88
CA ASP A 816 28.75 -13.57 -38.04
C ASP A 816 29.77 -14.72 -37.87
N GLY A 817 29.24 -15.94 -37.82
CA GLY A 817 30.04 -17.16 -37.78
C GLY A 817 30.83 -17.36 -39.07
N PRO A 818 31.91 -18.15 -39.04
CA PRO A 818 32.82 -18.30 -40.17
C PRO A 818 32.10 -18.96 -41.36
N ALA A 819 32.20 -18.32 -42.52
CA ALA A 819 31.69 -18.82 -43.79
C ALA A 819 32.31 -20.18 -44.14
N GLN A 820 31.50 -21.24 -44.12
CA GLN A 820 31.87 -22.53 -44.71
C GLN A 820 31.79 -22.43 -46.24
N ALA A 821 32.92 -22.73 -46.88
CA ALA A 821 33.08 -22.83 -48.31
C ALA A 821 32.20 -23.96 -48.88
N LYS A 822 31.47 -23.63 -49.96
CA LYS A 822 30.78 -24.60 -50.83
C LYS A 822 31.80 -25.46 -51.57
N LEU A 823 31.60 -26.78 -51.54
CA LEU A 823 32.08 -27.70 -52.58
C LEU A 823 30.99 -28.75 -52.82
N LEU A 824 30.39 -28.61 -54.02
CA LEU A 824 29.46 -29.48 -54.76
C LEU A 824 28.13 -29.87 -54.11
#